data_AF-A0A4R3T047-F1
#
_entry.id   AF-A0A4R3T047-F1
#
_cell.length_a   1.000
_cell.length_b   1.000
_cell.length_c   1.000
_cell.angle_alpha   90.00
_cell.angle_beta   90.00
_cell.angle_gamma   90.00
#
_symmetry.space_group_name_H-M   'P 1'
#
loop_
_entity.id
_entity.type
_entity.pdbx_description
1 polymer ?
#
loop_
_entity_poly.entity_id
_entity_poly.type
_entity_poly.pdbx_seq_one_letter_code
_entity_poly.pdbx_strand_id
1 'polypeptide(L)'
;MSLSLSEDVALTIAEADELARTVLEAWGLAPDHAAAVAHTMVSGERDGCTSHGLYRLLVAANSVERGVVVPDAVPEVSEPAQALVRVDGKGGFAQLPFERGMPLLVEKARKFGIAAMALNNVVHFAALWPEVEALAEQGLVAFAFTPSHSWVAPAGGTKPVFGTNPIAFGWPRPDRAPFVFDFATSAVARGEIELHRRAGKEIPLDWGYDADGNPSSDAKAVLDGAMRTFGGHKGSALAAMVELLAGPLIGDMTSAESMAADQDRGGSPIGGEFIIAIDPAGFLGAGVEEHLRRAEAMFDMIEGQGARLPGSRRLIARARSDKEGLRIPAKLHQDILEVLERGNDVKNSVGRAMLLAGAALAASPSMVAAAPAAQHAVKQTADQAFEAVYTAEYTWRQGQFAPCEDTPKDCKVTLPDLGPKAQAERLARWEQVEGQLAAIDQKQLSPANRVNFAVYKGQVDAFLASQRFRDYEKPFNADTSFWGDLADWARNPVKDQAAAENYLAMLREIPRYYDQQIENMRAGLKRGFTGPQVTLTGRDKGIELVVQAKTAEASPFYEPLRKLPSTIPAAEQEKLRAEARTLISGGVVPAHAKLLTFMRSEYEVGARKSLAAYDLPDGKAYYQSKIAEFVTLDRTPEQIHQIGLSEMARIRSQMAEVMQQVEFKGDLKAFLHFLRTDPQFYPKTPNELLYRAAWIAKTFDGKADQFFGHMPRSRFAIKPVPDDIAPFYTGGRGGPGIYLVNTYDLPSRPFYSQIALTLHESAPGHAMQMPLAMENKDLPAFRRDSYLSAYGEGWALYCEALGEDMGMYETPYDRFGMLSYQAWRASRLVVDTGIHAMGWTREQAQQYLRDNTALSDHEIETEVDRYISWPGQALSYYMGQLAFVDARKKAETALGPKFNIRAFHDAVLELGGVPLPLIDQRVDQLIKDGGKGPYPDEE
;
A
#
# COMPACT_ATOMS: atom_id res chain seq x y z
N MET A 1 -25.99 -51.85 -36.99
CA MET A 1 -27.30 -51.64 -36.35
C MET A 1 -27.21 -52.10 -34.89
N SER A 2 -27.12 -51.16 -33.94
CA SER A 2 -27.82 -51.25 -32.65
C SER A 2 -27.92 -49.84 -32.07
N LEU A 3 -29.10 -49.23 -32.26
CA LEU A 3 -29.54 -48.09 -31.48
C LEU A 3 -29.69 -48.56 -30.03
N SER A 4 -28.98 -47.91 -29.12
CA SER A 4 -29.33 -47.85 -27.70
C SER A 4 -29.62 -46.39 -27.41
N LEU A 5 -30.87 -45.98 -27.67
CA LEU A 5 -31.43 -44.72 -27.18
C LEU A 5 -31.31 -44.74 -25.65
N SER A 6 -30.51 -43.84 -25.06
CA SER A 6 -30.62 -43.59 -23.62
C SER A 6 -31.98 -42.95 -23.37
N GLU A 7 -32.85 -43.62 -22.63
CA GLU A 7 -34.16 -43.06 -22.26
C GLU A 7 -33.97 -41.89 -21.28
N ASP A 8 -34.65 -40.76 -21.53
CA ASP A 8 -34.74 -39.63 -20.60
C ASP A 8 -35.94 -39.83 -19.66
N VAL A 9 -35.79 -39.47 -18.39
CA VAL A 9 -36.87 -39.46 -17.39
C VAL A 9 -37.59 -38.12 -17.45
N ALA A 10 -38.93 -38.18 -17.54
CA ALA A 10 -39.78 -37.00 -17.47
C ALA A 10 -40.16 -36.72 -16.02
N LEU A 11 -39.98 -35.47 -15.58
CA LEU A 11 -40.43 -34.99 -14.27
C LEU A 11 -41.19 -33.68 -14.47
N THR A 12 -42.30 -33.50 -13.77
CA THR A 12 -42.88 -32.17 -13.60
C THR A 12 -41.95 -31.32 -12.73
N ILE A 13 -42.06 -29.98 -12.80
CA ILE A 13 -41.28 -29.08 -11.96
C ILE A 13 -41.53 -29.35 -10.47
N ALA A 14 -42.78 -29.67 -10.10
CA ALA A 14 -43.14 -30.01 -8.73
C ALA A 14 -42.53 -31.34 -8.27
N GLU A 15 -42.50 -32.37 -9.14
CA GLU A 15 -41.84 -33.64 -8.81
C GLU A 15 -40.32 -33.47 -8.65
N ALA A 16 -39.69 -32.63 -9.48
CA ALA A 16 -38.28 -32.33 -9.36
C ALA A 16 -37.93 -31.55 -8.09
N ASP A 17 -38.78 -30.60 -7.69
CA ASP A 17 -38.65 -29.85 -6.43
C ASP A 17 -38.80 -30.77 -5.22
N GLU A 18 -39.83 -31.61 -5.19
CA GLU A 18 -40.04 -32.58 -4.12
C GLU A 18 -38.87 -33.57 -4.03
N LEU A 19 -38.39 -34.08 -5.16
CA LEU A 19 -37.23 -34.96 -5.21
C LEU A 19 -35.98 -34.26 -4.66
N ALA A 20 -35.71 -33.02 -5.09
CA ALA A 20 -34.56 -32.24 -4.65
C ALA A 20 -34.60 -31.99 -3.13
N ARG A 21 -35.75 -31.54 -2.59
CA ARG A 21 -35.93 -31.35 -1.14
C ARG A 21 -35.73 -32.65 -0.38
N THR A 22 -36.35 -33.74 -0.83
CA THR A 22 -36.23 -35.06 -0.19
C THR A 22 -34.78 -35.53 -0.12
N VAL A 23 -34.01 -35.36 -1.20
CA VAL A 23 -32.57 -35.68 -1.23
C VAL A 23 -31.80 -34.86 -0.20
N LEU A 24 -31.99 -33.54 -0.19
CA LEU A 24 -31.26 -32.64 0.69
C LEU A 24 -31.59 -32.88 2.18
N GLU A 25 -32.85 -33.12 2.50
CA GLU A 25 -33.29 -33.46 3.87
C GLU A 25 -32.84 -34.85 4.33
N ALA A 26 -32.64 -35.79 3.39
CA ALA A 26 -32.04 -37.09 3.71
C ALA A 26 -30.57 -36.93 4.17
N TRP A 27 -29.87 -35.92 3.64
CA TRP A 27 -28.52 -35.54 4.06
C TRP A 27 -28.49 -34.60 5.28
N GLY A 28 -29.64 -34.33 5.91
CA GLY A 28 -29.74 -33.63 7.17
C GLY A 28 -29.84 -32.11 7.08
N LEU A 29 -30.04 -31.55 5.88
CA LEU A 29 -30.33 -30.12 5.76
C LEU A 29 -31.65 -29.77 6.46
N ALA A 30 -31.67 -28.63 7.15
CA ALA A 30 -32.91 -28.07 7.68
C ALA A 30 -33.92 -27.78 6.56
N PRO A 31 -35.24 -27.90 6.79
CA PRO A 31 -36.24 -27.81 5.72
C PRO A 31 -36.22 -26.51 4.90
N ASP A 32 -35.95 -25.38 5.55
CA ASP A 32 -35.83 -24.08 4.85
C ASP A 32 -34.56 -24.00 4.01
N HIS A 33 -33.45 -24.56 4.51
CA HIS A 33 -32.20 -24.67 3.76
C HIS A 33 -32.33 -25.60 2.55
N ALA A 34 -32.98 -26.75 2.74
CA ALA A 34 -33.28 -27.69 1.66
C ALA A 34 -34.18 -27.06 0.60
N ALA A 35 -35.20 -26.28 1.00
CA ALA A 35 -36.08 -25.57 0.08
C ALA A 35 -35.34 -24.52 -0.76
N ALA A 36 -34.51 -23.67 -0.13
CA ALA A 36 -33.74 -22.63 -0.81
C ALA A 36 -32.77 -23.24 -1.85
N VAL A 37 -32.04 -24.29 -1.46
CA VAL A 37 -31.13 -25.00 -2.37
C VAL A 37 -31.90 -25.70 -3.49
N ALA A 38 -32.98 -26.41 -3.18
CA ALA A 38 -33.81 -27.09 -4.18
C ALA A 38 -34.36 -26.11 -5.22
N HIS A 39 -34.85 -24.95 -4.78
CA HIS A 39 -35.37 -23.90 -5.67
C HIS A 39 -34.33 -23.49 -6.72
N THR A 40 -33.08 -23.24 -6.31
CA THR A 40 -32.00 -22.88 -7.23
C THR A 40 -31.66 -24.02 -8.19
N MET A 41 -31.56 -25.27 -7.72
CA MET A 41 -31.20 -26.42 -8.56
C MET A 41 -32.28 -26.73 -9.60
N VAL A 42 -33.55 -26.68 -9.20
CA VAL A 42 -34.69 -26.87 -10.12
C VAL A 42 -34.77 -25.73 -11.13
N SER A 43 -34.50 -24.49 -10.71
CA SER A 43 -34.42 -23.34 -11.62
C SER A 43 -33.31 -23.51 -12.65
N GLY A 44 -32.14 -24.01 -12.23
CA GLY A 44 -31.03 -24.38 -13.12
C GLY A 44 -31.43 -25.40 -14.18
N GLU A 45 -32.13 -26.46 -13.77
CA GLU A 45 -32.61 -27.51 -14.69
C GLU A 45 -33.69 -27.00 -15.65
N ARG A 46 -34.68 -26.28 -15.11
CA ARG A 46 -35.78 -25.66 -15.88
C ARG A 46 -35.26 -24.74 -16.98
N ASP A 47 -34.24 -23.95 -16.67
CA ASP A 47 -33.63 -23.00 -17.59
C ASP A 47 -32.58 -23.61 -18.53
N GLY A 48 -32.40 -24.94 -18.51
CA GLY A 48 -31.45 -25.65 -19.38
C GLY A 48 -29.98 -25.37 -19.04
N CYS A 49 -29.70 -24.94 -17.81
CA CYS A 49 -28.37 -24.78 -17.23
C CYS A 49 -27.98 -26.05 -16.47
N THR A 50 -27.96 -27.20 -17.16
CA THR A 50 -27.83 -28.54 -16.55
C THR A 50 -26.60 -28.73 -15.66
N SER A 51 -25.49 -28.03 -15.93
CA SER A 51 -24.28 -28.05 -15.09
C SER A 51 -24.47 -27.43 -13.69
N HIS A 52 -25.54 -26.64 -13.52
CA HIS A 52 -25.97 -26.03 -12.26
C HIS A 52 -27.44 -26.36 -11.95
N GLY A 53 -27.96 -27.46 -12.54
CA GLY A 53 -29.30 -27.99 -12.34
C GLY A 53 -29.33 -29.14 -11.32
N LEU A 54 -30.16 -30.16 -11.55
CA LEU A 54 -30.35 -31.27 -10.60
C LEU A 54 -29.07 -32.09 -10.35
N TYR A 55 -28.12 -32.08 -11.28
CA TYR A 55 -26.79 -32.67 -11.08
C TYR A 55 -26.08 -32.17 -9.81
N ARG A 56 -26.30 -30.91 -9.43
CA ARG A 56 -25.67 -30.31 -8.27
C ARG A 56 -26.20 -30.84 -6.93
N LEU A 57 -27.28 -31.61 -6.91
CA LEU A 57 -27.69 -32.37 -5.71
C LEU A 57 -26.62 -33.38 -5.28
N LEU A 58 -25.92 -33.99 -6.24
CA LEU A 58 -24.79 -34.90 -5.96
C LEU A 58 -23.63 -34.13 -5.31
N VAL A 59 -23.38 -32.91 -5.79
CA VAL A 59 -22.32 -32.02 -5.25
C VAL A 59 -22.69 -31.52 -3.85
N ALA A 60 -23.95 -31.15 -3.63
CA ALA A 60 -24.45 -30.72 -2.32
C ALA A 60 -24.31 -31.85 -1.29
N ALA A 61 -24.77 -33.07 -1.63
CA ALA A 61 -24.63 -34.24 -0.78
C ALA A 61 -23.16 -34.54 -0.44
N ASN A 62 -22.25 -34.50 -1.42
CA ASN A 62 -20.82 -34.69 -1.16
C ASN A 62 -20.26 -33.60 -0.24
N SER A 63 -20.60 -32.31 -0.42
CA SER A 63 -20.11 -31.23 0.45
C SER A 63 -20.57 -31.39 1.91
N VAL A 64 -21.79 -31.90 2.12
CA VAL A 64 -22.30 -32.25 3.45
C VAL A 64 -21.56 -33.47 4.01
N GLU A 65 -21.40 -34.54 3.22
CA GLU A 65 -20.67 -35.75 3.61
C GLU A 65 -19.21 -35.46 4.01
N ARG A 66 -18.56 -34.52 3.32
CA ARG A 66 -17.20 -34.06 3.62
C ARG A 66 -17.11 -33.10 4.81
N GLY A 67 -18.25 -32.73 5.41
CA GLY A 67 -18.30 -31.85 6.58
C GLY A 67 -17.90 -30.41 6.28
N VAL A 68 -18.04 -29.96 5.02
CA VAL A 68 -17.78 -28.56 4.63
C VAL A 68 -19.00 -27.68 4.92
N VAL A 69 -20.19 -28.27 4.88
CA VAL A 69 -21.46 -27.58 5.10
C VAL A 69 -21.99 -27.89 6.49
N VAL A 70 -22.49 -26.87 7.19
CA VAL A 70 -23.27 -27.00 8.42
C VAL A 70 -24.75 -27.16 8.03
N PRO A 71 -25.35 -28.36 8.11
CA PRO A 71 -26.66 -28.64 7.49
C PRO A 71 -27.85 -27.92 8.13
N ASP A 72 -27.74 -27.61 9.42
CA ASP A 72 -28.74 -26.93 10.24
C ASP A 72 -28.35 -25.47 10.57
N ALA A 73 -27.45 -24.88 9.78
CA ALA A 73 -27.05 -23.50 9.92
C ALA A 73 -28.26 -22.55 9.84
N VAL A 74 -28.35 -21.63 10.80
CA VAL A 74 -29.36 -20.57 10.81
C VAL A 74 -28.68 -19.24 10.45
N PRO A 75 -28.97 -18.65 9.28
CA PRO A 75 -28.34 -17.40 8.87
C PRO A 75 -28.72 -16.23 9.78
N GLU A 76 -27.74 -15.39 10.11
CA GLU A 76 -27.93 -14.20 10.95
C GLU A 76 -27.87 -12.92 10.13
N VAL A 77 -28.99 -12.21 10.02
CA VAL A 77 -29.09 -10.93 9.30
C VAL A 77 -28.77 -9.76 10.23
N SER A 78 -27.97 -8.82 9.75
CA SER A 78 -27.60 -7.59 10.45
C SER A 78 -27.47 -6.39 9.50
N GLU A 79 -27.47 -5.18 10.04
CA GLU A 79 -27.43 -3.91 9.31
C GLU A 79 -26.20 -3.08 9.72
N PRO A 80 -25.01 -3.36 9.18
CA PRO A 80 -23.79 -2.67 9.63
C PRO A 80 -23.78 -1.17 9.25
N ALA A 81 -24.57 -0.77 8.24
CA ALA A 81 -24.78 0.63 7.87
C ALA A 81 -26.15 0.82 7.20
N GLN A 82 -26.52 2.07 6.95
CA GLN A 82 -27.83 2.43 6.40
C GLN A 82 -28.15 1.72 5.07
N ALA A 83 -27.20 1.69 4.14
CA ALA A 83 -27.34 1.06 2.82
C ALA A 83 -26.65 -0.32 2.73
N LEU A 84 -26.37 -0.97 3.87
CA LEU A 84 -25.71 -2.28 3.91
C LEU A 84 -26.57 -3.32 4.63
N VAL A 85 -26.56 -4.53 4.09
CA VAL A 85 -27.07 -5.77 4.71
C VAL A 85 -25.88 -6.72 4.88
N ARG A 86 -25.79 -7.37 6.03
CA ARG A 86 -24.83 -8.46 6.23
C ARG A 86 -25.57 -9.69 6.70
N VAL A 87 -25.32 -10.83 6.07
CA VAL A 87 -25.87 -12.12 6.47
C VAL A 87 -24.72 -13.09 6.73
N ASP A 88 -24.53 -13.48 7.98
CA ASP A 88 -23.59 -14.56 8.33
C ASP A 88 -24.30 -15.91 8.15
N GLY A 89 -23.85 -16.69 7.17
CA GLY A 89 -24.42 -17.98 6.80
C GLY A 89 -23.99 -19.15 7.69
N LYS A 90 -23.09 -18.93 8.66
CA LYS A 90 -22.67 -19.94 9.65
C LYS A 90 -22.19 -21.28 9.07
N GLY A 91 -21.62 -21.27 7.87
CA GLY A 91 -21.15 -22.47 7.16
C GLY A 91 -22.23 -23.20 6.37
N GLY A 92 -23.44 -22.64 6.25
CA GLY A 92 -24.49 -23.15 5.36
C GLY A 92 -24.26 -22.79 3.89
N PHE A 93 -25.06 -23.37 3.00
CA PHE A 93 -25.10 -22.96 1.60
C PHE A 93 -25.61 -21.53 1.41
N ALA A 94 -25.13 -20.81 0.39
CA ALA A 94 -25.40 -19.38 0.16
C ALA A 94 -26.88 -19.02 -0.12
N GLN A 95 -27.67 -19.97 -0.63
CA GLN A 95 -29.06 -19.72 -1.08
C GLN A 95 -29.97 -19.22 0.05
N LEU A 96 -29.93 -19.85 1.23
CA LEU A 96 -30.78 -19.44 2.35
C LEU A 96 -30.36 -18.08 2.94
N PRO A 97 -29.06 -17.81 3.21
CA PRO A 97 -28.58 -16.46 3.54
C PRO A 97 -29.04 -15.38 2.56
N PHE A 98 -28.96 -15.64 1.24
CA PHE A 98 -29.48 -14.73 0.22
C PHE A 98 -30.99 -14.47 0.40
N GLU A 99 -31.82 -15.53 0.50
CA GLU A 99 -33.26 -15.40 0.69
C GLU A 99 -33.63 -14.62 1.96
N ARG A 100 -32.88 -14.79 3.05
CA ARG A 100 -33.10 -14.09 4.32
C ARG A 100 -32.72 -12.61 4.23
N GLY A 101 -31.67 -12.28 3.48
CA GLY A 101 -31.20 -10.90 3.33
C GLY A 101 -31.90 -10.09 2.23
N MET A 102 -32.41 -10.75 1.18
CA MET A 102 -32.99 -10.10 0.00
C MET A 102 -34.09 -9.08 0.32
N PRO A 103 -35.09 -9.36 1.18
CA PRO A 103 -36.15 -8.39 1.49
C PRO A 103 -35.60 -7.06 2.03
N LEU A 104 -34.60 -7.14 2.92
CA LEU A 104 -33.97 -5.97 3.53
C LEU A 104 -33.06 -5.24 2.53
N LEU A 105 -32.38 -5.98 1.66
CA LEU A 105 -31.58 -5.40 0.57
C LEU A 105 -32.46 -4.60 -0.39
N VAL A 106 -33.62 -5.15 -0.79
CA VAL A 106 -34.61 -4.48 -1.66
C VAL A 106 -35.16 -3.23 -0.99
N GLU A 107 -35.55 -3.32 0.30
CA GLU A 107 -36.02 -2.17 1.07
C GLU A 107 -34.99 -1.04 1.08
N LYS A 108 -33.74 -1.36 1.42
CA LYS A 108 -32.64 -0.38 1.48
C LYS A 108 -32.30 0.20 0.12
N ALA A 109 -32.26 -0.61 -0.93
CA ALA A 109 -31.97 -0.14 -2.28
C ALA A 109 -33.01 0.90 -2.74
N ARG A 110 -34.30 0.64 -2.51
CA ARG A 110 -35.38 1.60 -2.81
C ARG A 110 -35.30 2.85 -1.95
N LYS A 111 -34.94 2.70 -0.68
CA LYS A 111 -34.85 3.82 0.27
C LYS A 111 -33.67 4.75 0.00
N PHE A 112 -32.52 4.20 -0.39
CA PHE A 112 -31.26 4.94 -0.50
C PHE A 112 -30.76 5.09 -1.95
N GLY A 113 -31.48 4.54 -2.92
CA GLY A 113 -31.10 4.50 -4.35
C GLY A 113 -30.10 3.39 -4.68
N ILE A 114 -29.33 2.91 -3.70
CA ILE A 114 -28.40 1.78 -3.81
C ILE A 114 -28.24 1.13 -2.44
N ALA A 115 -28.09 -0.18 -2.42
CA ALA A 115 -27.69 -0.94 -1.25
C ALA A 115 -26.79 -2.12 -1.65
N ALA A 116 -26.00 -2.61 -0.70
CA ALA A 116 -25.18 -3.80 -0.90
C ALA A 116 -25.40 -4.81 0.22
N MET A 117 -25.23 -6.09 -0.12
CA MET A 117 -25.33 -7.22 0.79
C MET A 117 -24.03 -8.01 0.80
N ALA A 118 -23.52 -8.27 1.99
CA ALA A 118 -22.41 -9.17 2.25
C ALA A 118 -22.95 -10.49 2.81
N LEU A 119 -22.76 -11.59 2.10
CA LEU A 119 -22.94 -12.93 2.62
C LEU A 119 -21.58 -13.43 3.12
N ASN A 120 -21.51 -13.82 4.39
CA ASN A 120 -20.29 -14.31 5.01
C ASN A 120 -20.40 -15.77 5.43
N ASN A 121 -19.27 -16.48 5.47
CA ASN A 121 -19.18 -17.86 5.90
C ASN A 121 -20.21 -18.76 5.18
N VAL A 122 -20.34 -18.60 3.87
CA VAL A 122 -21.27 -19.37 3.04
C VAL A 122 -20.53 -20.37 2.16
N VAL A 123 -21.16 -21.52 1.91
CA VAL A 123 -20.68 -22.50 0.93
C VAL A 123 -21.37 -22.24 -0.41
N HIS A 124 -20.59 -21.89 -1.44
CA HIS A 124 -21.11 -21.54 -2.76
C HIS A 124 -20.79 -22.61 -3.80
N PHE A 125 -21.80 -23.08 -4.54
CA PHE A 125 -21.67 -24.17 -5.53
C PHE A 125 -22.61 -24.07 -6.73
N ALA A 126 -23.38 -22.98 -6.81
CA ALA A 126 -24.42 -22.76 -7.82
C ALA A 126 -24.01 -21.69 -8.84
N ALA A 127 -24.92 -21.39 -9.76
CA ALA A 127 -24.80 -20.23 -10.64
C ALA A 127 -25.30 -18.96 -9.93
N LEU A 128 -24.85 -17.78 -10.36
CA LEU A 128 -25.19 -16.49 -9.76
C LEU A 128 -26.43 -15.84 -10.39
N TRP A 129 -26.78 -16.22 -11.62
CA TRP A 129 -27.93 -15.64 -12.32
C TRP A 129 -29.27 -15.67 -11.53
N PRO A 130 -29.60 -16.68 -10.71
CA PRO A 130 -30.89 -16.70 -9.98
C PRO A 130 -31.05 -15.52 -9.03
N GLU A 131 -29.96 -15.08 -8.41
CA GLU A 131 -29.98 -14.02 -7.40
C GLU A 131 -30.13 -12.63 -8.03
N VAL A 132 -29.34 -12.35 -9.07
CA VAL A 132 -29.46 -11.09 -9.81
C VAL A 132 -30.76 -11.01 -10.61
N GLU A 133 -31.30 -12.16 -11.06
CA GLU A 133 -32.61 -12.21 -11.72
C GLU A 133 -33.73 -11.91 -10.71
N ALA A 134 -33.70 -12.50 -9.50
CA ALA A 134 -34.68 -12.23 -8.45
C ALA A 134 -34.73 -10.74 -8.07
N LEU A 135 -33.57 -10.07 -7.98
CA LEU A 135 -33.50 -8.63 -7.73
C LEU A 135 -33.98 -7.81 -8.94
N ALA A 136 -33.67 -8.23 -10.16
CA ALA A 136 -34.12 -7.54 -11.38
C ALA A 136 -35.62 -7.67 -11.64
N GLU A 137 -36.24 -8.78 -11.24
CA GLU A 137 -37.70 -8.94 -11.21
C GLU A 137 -38.38 -7.99 -10.21
N GLN A 138 -37.65 -7.52 -9.18
CA GLN A 138 -38.12 -6.46 -8.26
C GLN A 138 -37.94 -5.05 -8.82
N GLY A 139 -37.49 -4.92 -10.07
CA GLY A 139 -37.24 -3.64 -10.74
C GLY A 139 -35.87 -3.02 -10.42
N LEU A 140 -34.95 -3.75 -9.80
CA LEU A 140 -33.63 -3.26 -9.42
C LEU A 140 -32.54 -3.67 -10.42
N VAL A 141 -31.47 -2.90 -10.54
CA VAL A 141 -30.25 -3.35 -11.20
C VAL A 141 -29.41 -4.11 -10.18
N ALA A 142 -28.89 -5.28 -10.56
CA ALA A 142 -28.22 -6.17 -9.63
C ALA A 142 -26.84 -6.60 -10.14
N PHE A 143 -25.88 -6.72 -9.22
CA PHE A 143 -24.59 -7.36 -9.44
C PHE A 143 -24.35 -8.40 -8.35
N ALA A 144 -23.75 -9.54 -8.70
CA ALA A 144 -23.29 -10.54 -7.74
C ALA A 144 -21.87 -11.00 -8.08
N PHE A 145 -21.07 -11.24 -7.04
CA PHE A 145 -19.67 -11.61 -7.11
C PHE A 145 -19.35 -12.65 -6.04
N THR A 146 -18.65 -13.72 -6.37
CA THR A 146 -18.19 -14.71 -5.38
C THR A 146 -16.83 -15.32 -5.76
N PRO A 147 -15.84 -15.37 -4.84
CA PRO A 147 -14.64 -16.19 -5.01
C PRO A 147 -14.97 -17.70 -4.96
N SER A 148 -14.00 -18.54 -5.29
CA SER A 148 -14.16 -20.01 -5.22
C SER A 148 -12.88 -20.66 -4.66
N HIS A 149 -12.41 -21.80 -5.17
CA HIS A 149 -11.07 -22.32 -4.82
C HIS A 149 -10.05 -21.82 -5.82
N SER A 150 -8.83 -21.51 -5.37
CA SER A 150 -7.77 -21.02 -6.25
C SER A 150 -7.38 -22.06 -7.31
N TRP A 151 -7.92 -21.89 -8.53
CA TRP A 151 -7.72 -22.77 -9.68
C TRP A 151 -7.25 -22.01 -10.93
N VAL A 152 -7.26 -20.69 -10.91
CA VAL A 152 -7.04 -19.82 -12.07
C VAL A 152 -5.78 -19.00 -11.84
N ALA A 153 -4.88 -18.99 -12.83
CA ALA A 153 -3.66 -18.21 -12.81
C ALA A 153 -3.91 -16.76 -13.24
N PRO A 154 -3.29 -15.77 -12.58
CA PRO A 154 -3.33 -14.37 -13.02
C PRO A 154 -2.61 -14.21 -14.37
N ALA A 155 -2.98 -13.19 -15.13
CA ALA A 155 -2.25 -12.86 -16.35
C ALA A 155 -0.80 -12.50 -16.03
N GLY A 156 0.15 -13.09 -16.75
CA GLY A 156 1.59 -13.00 -16.44
C GLY A 156 2.07 -14.08 -15.47
N GLY A 157 1.17 -14.86 -14.85
CA GLY A 157 1.49 -16.01 -14.01
C GLY A 157 0.99 -17.34 -14.58
N THR A 158 1.45 -18.43 -13.97
CA THR A 158 1.10 -19.81 -14.35
C THR A 158 0.60 -20.65 -13.19
N LYS A 159 0.68 -20.14 -11.95
CA LYS A 159 0.21 -20.80 -10.74
C LYS A 159 -1.19 -20.31 -10.34
N PRO A 160 -2.04 -21.16 -9.76
CA PRO A 160 -3.39 -20.77 -9.39
C PRO A 160 -3.35 -19.79 -8.22
N VAL A 161 -4.10 -18.69 -8.35
CA VAL A 161 -4.28 -17.66 -7.31
C VAL A 161 -5.76 -17.33 -7.15
N PHE A 162 -6.46 -17.15 -8.27
CA PHE A 162 -7.87 -16.81 -8.28
C PHE A 162 -8.73 -18.07 -8.37
N GLY A 163 -9.96 -17.97 -7.89
CA GLY A 163 -10.99 -18.92 -8.29
C GLY A 163 -11.52 -18.65 -9.70
N THR A 164 -12.51 -19.43 -10.11
CA THR A 164 -13.27 -19.15 -11.35
C THR A 164 -14.06 -17.85 -11.27
N ASN A 165 -14.27 -17.33 -10.06
CA ASN A 165 -14.68 -15.97 -9.72
C ASN A 165 -15.75 -15.40 -10.65
N PRO A 166 -16.97 -15.96 -10.65
CA PRO A 166 -18.03 -15.50 -11.53
C PRO A 166 -18.51 -14.10 -11.19
N ILE A 167 -19.01 -13.43 -12.23
CA ILE A 167 -19.68 -12.14 -12.16
C ILE A 167 -21.04 -12.30 -12.82
N ALA A 168 -22.10 -11.91 -12.11
CA ALA A 168 -23.43 -11.83 -12.66
C ALA A 168 -23.99 -10.41 -12.60
N PHE A 169 -24.84 -10.10 -13.57
CA PHE A 169 -25.50 -8.82 -13.69
C PHE A 169 -26.95 -9.00 -14.14
N GLY A 170 -27.85 -8.27 -13.51
CA GLY A 170 -29.26 -8.21 -13.85
C GLY A 170 -29.70 -6.77 -14.12
N TRP A 171 -30.43 -6.57 -15.22
CA TRP A 171 -31.05 -5.30 -15.58
C TRP A 171 -32.58 -5.46 -15.69
N PRO A 172 -33.37 -4.61 -15.00
CA PRO A 172 -34.82 -4.70 -14.99
C PRO A 172 -35.40 -4.24 -16.32
N ARG A 173 -36.39 -4.99 -16.82
CA ARG A 173 -37.09 -4.68 -18.07
C ARG A 173 -38.59 -4.67 -17.81
N PRO A 174 -39.25 -3.50 -17.74
CA PRO A 174 -40.69 -3.44 -17.52
C PRO A 174 -41.46 -4.32 -18.54
N ASP A 175 -42.40 -5.12 -18.03
CA ASP A 175 -43.25 -6.05 -18.81
C ASP A 175 -42.50 -7.12 -19.63
N ARG A 176 -41.20 -7.32 -19.39
CA ARG A 176 -40.36 -8.32 -20.06
C ARG A 176 -39.50 -9.07 -19.03
N ALA A 177 -38.99 -10.24 -19.40
CA ALA A 177 -38.01 -10.93 -18.57
C ALA A 177 -36.71 -10.08 -18.45
N PRO A 178 -36.06 -10.03 -17.27
CA PRO A 178 -34.83 -9.27 -17.07
C PRO A 178 -33.71 -9.63 -18.05
N PHE A 179 -32.86 -8.65 -18.37
CA PHE A 179 -31.61 -8.92 -19.07
C PHE A 179 -30.59 -9.41 -18.05
N VAL A 180 -30.06 -10.62 -18.22
CA VAL A 180 -29.16 -11.24 -17.24
C VAL A 180 -27.99 -11.93 -17.94
N PHE A 181 -26.78 -11.65 -17.48
CA PHE A 181 -25.60 -12.47 -17.79
C PHE A 181 -24.96 -12.99 -16.50
N ASP A 182 -24.30 -14.14 -16.64
CA ASP A 182 -23.54 -14.81 -15.59
C ASP A 182 -22.40 -15.56 -16.28
N PHE A 183 -21.15 -15.19 -15.97
CA PHE A 183 -19.97 -15.84 -16.51
C PHE A 183 -18.83 -15.91 -15.48
N ALA A 184 -18.03 -16.97 -15.60
CA ALA A 184 -16.77 -17.10 -14.87
C ALA A 184 -15.71 -16.14 -15.44
N THR A 185 -14.81 -15.63 -14.60
CA THR A 185 -13.64 -14.87 -15.07
C THR A 185 -12.52 -15.75 -15.60
N SER A 186 -12.65 -17.08 -15.47
CA SER A 186 -11.82 -18.07 -16.17
C SER A 186 -12.17 -18.17 -17.66
N ALA A 187 -11.20 -18.59 -18.47
CA ALA A 187 -11.34 -18.76 -19.92
C ALA A 187 -12.44 -19.77 -20.30
N VAL A 188 -12.68 -20.73 -19.42
CA VAL A 188 -13.71 -21.75 -19.52
C VAL A 188 -14.18 -22.13 -18.12
N ALA A 189 -15.36 -22.71 -17.97
CA ALA A 189 -15.79 -23.30 -16.70
C ALA A 189 -14.98 -24.57 -16.39
N ARG A 190 -14.58 -24.77 -15.13
CA ARG A 190 -13.80 -25.96 -14.71
C ARG A 190 -14.51 -27.28 -15.01
N GLY A 191 -15.84 -27.30 -14.92
CA GLY A 191 -16.66 -28.45 -15.27
C GLY A 191 -16.55 -28.87 -16.74
N GLU A 192 -16.36 -27.92 -17.67
CA GLU A 192 -16.18 -28.24 -19.09
C GLU A 192 -14.83 -28.95 -19.34
N ILE A 193 -13.78 -28.59 -18.61
CA ILE A 193 -12.49 -29.28 -18.66
C ILE A 193 -12.65 -30.73 -18.15
N GLU A 194 -13.37 -30.91 -17.05
CA GLU A 194 -13.67 -32.23 -16.49
C GLU A 194 -14.48 -33.11 -17.47
N LEU A 195 -15.40 -32.53 -18.24
CA LEU A 195 -16.12 -33.26 -19.30
C LEU A 195 -15.16 -33.71 -20.43
N HIS A 196 -14.22 -32.87 -20.86
CA HIS A 196 -13.21 -33.25 -21.85
C HIS A 196 -12.29 -34.36 -21.32
N ARG A 197 -11.88 -34.28 -20.05
CA ARG A 197 -11.10 -35.32 -19.37
C ARG A 197 -11.84 -36.67 -19.36
N ARG A 198 -13.12 -36.69 -19.01
CA ARG A 198 -13.95 -37.91 -19.00
C ARG A 198 -14.16 -38.48 -20.40
N ALA A 199 -14.25 -37.62 -21.40
CA ALA A 199 -14.41 -38.03 -22.79
C ALA A 199 -13.09 -38.39 -23.49
N GLY A 200 -11.94 -38.22 -22.83
CA GLY A 200 -10.61 -38.44 -23.43
C GLY A 200 -10.31 -37.50 -24.60
N LYS A 201 -10.87 -36.28 -24.59
CA LYS A 201 -10.70 -35.28 -25.64
C LYS A 201 -9.69 -34.21 -25.22
N GLU A 202 -8.90 -33.74 -26.19
CA GLU A 202 -8.00 -32.60 -26.01
C GLU A 202 -8.80 -31.30 -25.78
N ILE A 203 -8.18 -30.37 -25.04
CA ILE A 203 -8.68 -29.01 -24.82
C ILE A 203 -7.80 -27.96 -25.53
N PRO A 204 -8.33 -26.78 -25.86
CA PRO A 204 -7.54 -25.67 -26.39
C PRO A 204 -6.38 -25.26 -25.45
N LEU A 205 -5.22 -24.92 -26.02
CA LEU A 205 -4.02 -24.53 -25.27
C LEU A 205 -4.18 -23.23 -24.47
N ASP A 206 -5.17 -22.41 -24.80
CA ASP A 206 -5.48 -21.17 -24.10
C ASP A 206 -6.43 -21.36 -22.91
N TRP A 207 -6.79 -22.60 -22.57
CA TRP A 207 -7.63 -22.89 -21.40
C TRP A 207 -6.85 -22.98 -20.09
N GLY A 208 -5.56 -23.35 -20.12
CA GLY A 208 -4.80 -23.54 -18.90
C GLY A 208 -3.36 -23.98 -19.06
N TYR A 209 -2.73 -24.23 -17.92
CA TYR A 209 -1.36 -24.67 -17.73
C TYR A 209 -1.33 -25.99 -16.97
N ASP A 210 -0.32 -26.81 -17.22
CA ASP A 210 0.02 -27.96 -16.38
C ASP A 210 0.67 -27.54 -15.05
N ALA A 211 1.00 -28.52 -14.20
CA ALA A 211 1.60 -28.28 -12.89
C ALA A 211 3.00 -27.62 -12.95
N ASP A 212 3.71 -27.74 -14.07
CA ASP A 212 5.01 -27.11 -14.31
C ASP A 212 4.86 -25.69 -14.90
N GLY A 213 3.63 -25.28 -15.23
CA GLY A 213 3.31 -23.95 -15.76
C GLY A 213 3.34 -23.85 -17.28
N ASN A 214 3.40 -24.97 -18.01
CA ASN A 214 3.37 -24.96 -19.48
C ASN A 214 1.93 -24.99 -20.01
N PRO A 215 1.60 -24.28 -21.10
CA PRO A 215 0.29 -24.41 -21.75
C PRO A 215 0.05 -25.86 -22.17
N SER A 216 -1.12 -26.42 -21.85
CA SER A 216 -1.40 -27.84 -22.09
C SER A 216 -2.77 -28.08 -22.74
N SER A 217 -2.81 -29.04 -23.67
CA SER A 217 -4.04 -29.55 -24.29
C SER A 217 -4.60 -30.78 -23.57
N ASP A 218 -3.91 -31.27 -22.53
CA ASP A 218 -4.37 -32.37 -21.69
C ASP A 218 -5.26 -31.82 -20.56
N ALA A 219 -6.54 -32.24 -20.58
CA ALA A 219 -7.53 -31.80 -19.61
C ALA A 219 -7.18 -32.19 -18.16
N LYS A 220 -6.56 -33.35 -17.94
CA LYS A 220 -6.10 -33.75 -16.60
C LYS A 220 -4.93 -32.88 -16.15
N ALA A 221 -3.97 -32.63 -17.03
CA ALA A 221 -2.82 -31.78 -16.71
C ALA A 221 -3.26 -30.36 -16.30
N VAL A 222 -4.25 -29.79 -17.00
CA VAL A 222 -4.81 -28.46 -16.65
C VAL A 222 -5.62 -28.49 -15.35
N LEU A 223 -6.35 -29.58 -15.05
CA LEU A 223 -7.09 -29.71 -13.79
C LEU A 223 -6.17 -29.83 -12.58
N ASP A 224 -5.02 -30.49 -12.75
CA ASP A 224 -3.97 -30.64 -11.73
C ASP A 224 -3.07 -29.38 -11.64
N GLY A 225 -3.04 -28.56 -12.69
CA GLY A 225 -2.31 -27.29 -12.78
C GLY A 225 -3.20 -26.07 -12.53
N ALA A 226 -3.31 -25.18 -13.51
CA ALA A 226 -4.09 -23.94 -13.40
C ALA A 226 -4.86 -23.58 -14.68
N MET A 227 -6.05 -23.04 -14.53
CA MET A 227 -6.84 -22.47 -15.62
C MET A 227 -6.38 -21.06 -15.95
N ARG A 228 -6.67 -20.58 -17.16
CA ARG A 228 -6.43 -19.18 -17.56
C ARG A 228 -7.68 -18.32 -17.34
N THR A 229 -7.50 -17.00 -17.35
CA THR A 229 -8.59 -16.00 -17.35
C THR A 229 -9.09 -15.73 -18.77
N PHE A 230 -10.37 -15.39 -18.93
CA PHE A 230 -10.86 -14.94 -20.24
C PHE A 230 -10.28 -13.56 -20.59
N GLY A 231 -10.08 -13.26 -21.87
CA GLY A 231 -9.61 -11.92 -22.29
C GLY A 231 -8.25 -11.52 -21.69
N GLY A 232 -7.41 -12.49 -21.30
CA GLY A 232 -6.06 -12.26 -20.76
C GLY A 232 -6.06 -11.37 -19.52
N HIS A 233 -5.27 -10.30 -19.56
CA HIS A 233 -5.12 -9.35 -18.43
C HIS A 233 -6.44 -8.69 -17.99
N LYS A 234 -7.42 -8.54 -18.89
CA LYS A 234 -8.73 -7.96 -18.53
C LYS A 234 -9.54 -8.88 -17.64
N GLY A 235 -9.64 -10.17 -17.98
CA GLY A 235 -10.30 -11.14 -17.09
C GLY A 235 -9.50 -11.37 -15.81
N SER A 236 -8.18 -11.27 -15.85
CA SER A 236 -7.35 -11.30 -14.65
C SER A 236 -7.63 -10.13 -13.70
N ALA A 237 -7.84 -8.93 -14.23
CA ALA A 237 -8.23 -7.78 -13.43
C ALA A 237 -9.63 -7.95 -12.82
N LEU A 238 -10.57 -8.51 -13.58
CA LEU A 238 -11.92 -8.83 -13.09
C LEU A 238 -11.90 -9.94 -12.03
N ALA A 239 -11.09 -10.98 -12.21
CA ALA A 239 -10.93 -12.05 -11.22
C ALA A 239 -10.37 -11.50 -9.91
N ALA A 240 -9.36 -10.63 -9.96
CA ALA A 240 -8.82 -9.93 -8.79
C ALA A 240 -9.86 -9.00 -8.14
N MET A 241 -10.69 -8.30 -8.93
CA MET A 241 -11.79 -7.48 -8.40
C MET A 241 -12.78 -8.33 -7.60
N VAL A 242 -13.16 -9.51 -8.10
CA VAL A 242 -14.06 -10.44 -7.39
C VAL A 242 -13.45 -10.92 -6.08
N GLU A 243 -12.17 -11.30 -6.07
CA GLU A 243 -11.46 -11.66 -4.83
C GLU A 243 -11.58 -10.55 -3.78
N LEU A 244 -11.31 -9.31 -4.18
CA LEU A 244 -11.31 -8.17 -3.26
C LEU A 244 -12.70 -7.80 -2.77
N LEU A 245 -13.71 -7.82 -3.64
CA LEU A 245 -15.09 -7.44 -3.31
C LEU A 245 -15.79 -8.47 -2.42
N ALA A 246 -15.63 -9.75 -2.71
CA ALA A 246 -16.37 -10.83 -2.04
C ALA A 246 -15.51 -11.66 -1.06
N GLY A 247 -14.23 -11.32 -0.91
CA GLY A 247 -13.37 -11.77 0.18
C GLY A 247 -13.05 -10.63 1.17
N PRO A 248 -11.88 -9.97 1.09
CA PRO A 248 -11.43 -9.02 2.11
C PRO A 248 -12.36 -7.84 2.40
N LEU A 249 -13.05 -7.26 1.39
CA LEU A 249 -13.95 -6.13 1.60
C LEU A 249 -15.08 -6.46 2.59
N ILE A 250 -15.66 -7.66 2.48
CA ILE A 250 -16.75 -8.11 3.35
C ILE A 250 -16.25 -8.90 4.56
N GLY A 251 -14.93 -8.96 4.77
CA GLY A 251 -14.31 -9.69 5.87
C GLY A 251 -14.38 -11.21 5.71
N ASP A 252 -14.27 -11.71 4.48
CA ASP A 252 -14.29 -13.15 4.16
C ASP A 252 -13.04 -13.60 3.38
N MET A 253 -12.98 -14.89 3.08
CA MET A 253 -11.84 -15.56 2.47
C MET A 253 -11.67 -15.22 0.98
N THR A 254 -10.42 -15.03 0.57
CA THR A 254 -10.00 -15.15 -0.83
C THR A 254 -10.04 -16.61 -1.29
N SER A 255 -9.95 -16.85 -2.61
CA SER A 255 -10.00 -18.22 -3.13
C SER A 255 -8.85 -19.13 -2.67
N ALA A 256 -7.68 -18.55 -2.38
CA ALA A 256 -6.55 -19.29 -1.83
C ALA A 256 -6.78 -19.67 -0.37
N GLU A 257 -7.37 -18.77 0.42
CA GLU A 257 -7.75 -19.04 1.81
C GLU A 257 -8.88 -20.06 1.91
N SER A 258 -9.87 -19.97 1.02
CA SER A 258 -10.95 -20.96 0.87
C SER A 258 -10.38 -22.36 0.57
N MET A 259 -9.45 -22.46 -0.39
CA MET A 259 -8.79 -23.72 -0.72
C MET A 259 -7.95 -24.27 0.45
N ALA A 260 -7.26 -23.41 1.20
CA ALA A 260 -6.54 -23.82 2.40
C ALA A 260 -7.48 -24.29 3.53
N ALA A 261 -8.63 -23.64 3.70
CA ALA A 261 -9.65 -24.00 4.69
C ALA A 261 -10.37 -25.32 4.36
N ASP A 262 -10.43 -25.72 3.08
CA ASP A 262 -10.97 -27.02 2.68
C ASP A 262 -10.12 -28.18 3.21
N GLN A 263 -8.81 -28.00 3.43
CA GLN A 263 -7.90 -29.06 3.94
C GLN A 263 -7.98 -30.36 3.14
N ASP A 264 -8.07 -30.24 1.80
CA ASP A 264 -8.21 -31.37 0.87
C ASP A 264 -9.44 -32.28 1.12
N ARG A 265 -10.46 -31.76 1.82
CA ARG A 265 -11.74 -32.47 2.02
C ARG A 265 -12.46 -32.71 0.69
N GLY A 266 -12.25 -31.84 -0.30
CA GLY A 266 -12.82 -31.97 -1.64
C GLY A 266 -14.30 -31.59 -1.69
N GLY A 267 -14.74 -30.66 -0.82
CA GLY A 267 -16.08 -30.09 -0.85
C GLY A 267 -16.18 -28.85 -1.74
N SER A 268 -17.32 -28.17 -1.68
CA SER A 268 -17.52 -26.89 -2.37
C SER A 268 -16.87 -25.72 -1.60
N PRO A 269 -16.46 -24.64 -2.29
CA PRO A 269 -15.84 -23.47 -1.68
C PRO A 269 -16.65 -22.88 -0.53
N ILE A 270 -16.00 -22.69 0.62
CA ILE A 270 -16.50 -21.84 1.71
C ILE A 270 -15.86 -20.45 1.59
N GLY A 271 -16.65 -19.40 1.74
CA GLY A 271 -16.16 -18.03 1.66
C GLY A 271 -17.30 -17.03 1.69
N GLY A 272 -17.17 -15.98 0.89
CA GLY A 272 -18.12 -14.88 0.84
C GLY A 272 -18.82 -14.69 -0.51
N GLU A 273 -19.85 -13.87 -0.50
CA GLU A 273 -20.53 -13.37 -1.69
C GLU A 273 -20.95 -11.92 -1.48
N PHE A 274 -20.73 -11.09 -2.50
CA PHE A 274 -21.04 -9.68 -2.48
C PHE A 274 -22.07 -9.34 -3.55
N ILE A 275 -23.17 -8.72 -3.13
CA ILE A 275 -24.32 -8.41 -3.99
C ILE A 275 -24.61 -6.92 -3.89
N ILE A 276 -24.84 -6.28 -5.03
CA ILE A 276 -25.24 -4.86 -5.11
C ILE A 276 -26.62 -4.79 -5.74
N ALA A 277 -27.52 -4.03 -5.12
CA ALA A 277 -28.83 -3.72 -5.66
C ALA A 277 -28.98 -2.19 -5.81
N ILE A 278 -29.33 -1.74 -7.01
CA ILE A 278 -29.47 -0.32 -7.35
C ILE A 278 -30.90 -0.08 -7.80
N ASP A 279 -31.56 0.93 -7.23
CA ASP A 279 -32.88 1.36 -7.68
C ASP A 279 -32.75 2.40 -8.81
N PRO A 280 -33.13 2.08 -10.07
CA PRO A 280 -33.12 3.04 -11.16
C PRO A 280 -33.91 4.32 -10.84
N ALA A 281 -35.02 4.22 -10.09
CA ALA A 281 -35.82 5.38 -9.72
C ALA A 281 -35.07 6.29 -8.73
N GLY A 282 -34.22 5.74 -7.85
CA GLY A 282 -33.38 6.52 -6.95
C GLY A 282 -32.35 7.38 -7.67
N PHE A 283 -31.82 6.92 -8.81
CA PHE A 283 -30.88 7.70 -9.63
C PHE A 283 -31.56 8.65 -10.62
N LEU A 284 -32.65 8.20 -11.25
CA LEU A 284 -33.25 8.88 -12.40
C LEU A 284 -34.47 9.73 -12.02
N GLY A 285 -35.03 9.54 -10.82
CA GLY A 285 -36.26 10.19 -10.39
C GLY A 285 -37.39 9.99 -11.41
N ALA A 286 -38.02 11.10 -11.81
CA ALA A 286 -39.11 11.10 -12.79
C ALA A 286 -38.69 10.62 -14.20
N GLY A 287 -37.38 10.54 -14.51
CA GLY A 287 -36.87 10.11 -15.81
C GLY A 287 -36.75 8.59 -15.99
N VAL A 288 -37.06 7.80 -14.96
CA VAL A 288 -36.80 6.34 -14.96
C VAL A 288 -37.44 5.61 -16.15
N GLU A 289 -38.70 5.87 -16.45
CA GLU A 289 -39.41 5.21 -17.56
C GLU A 289 -38.80 5.51 -18.92
N GLU A 290 -38.37 6.76 -19.14
CA GLU A 290 -37.76 7.17 -20.40
C GLU A 290 -36.43 6.43 -20.62
N HIS A 291 -35.60 6.35 -19.60
CA HIS A 291 -34.28 5.73 -19.71
C HIS A 291 -34.34 4.21 -19.78
N LEU A 292 -35.30 3.56 -19.10
CA LEU A 292 -35.56 2.13 -19.32
C LEU A 292 -36.01 1.86 -20.76
N ARG A 293 -36.84 2.74 -21.35
CA ARG A 293 -37.22 2.63 -22.77
C ARG A 293 -36.02 2.81 -23.72
N ARG A 294 -35.06 3.66 -23.38
CA ARG A 294 -33.81 3.80 -24.15
C ARG A 294 -32.96 2.52 -24.11
N ALA A 295 -32.92 1.84 -22.96
CA ALA A 295 -32.26 0.53 -22.86
C ALA A 295 -32.96 -0.52 -23.74
N GLU A 296 -34.30 -0.54 -23.78
CA GLU A 296 -35.04 -1.42 -24.69
C GLU A 296 -34.70 -1.16 -26.17
N ALA A 297 -34.58 0.10 -26.59
CA ALA A 297 -34.17 0.42 -27.95
C ALA A 297 -32.78 -0.15 -28.29
N MET A 298 -31.85 -0.17 -27.32
CA MET A 298 -30.54 -0.82 -27.49
C MET A 298 -30.67 -2.34 -27.65
N PHE A 299 -31.51 -2.98 -26.84
CA PHE A 299 -31.76 -4.42 -26.94
C PHE A 299 -32.40 -4.79 -28.29
N ASP A 300 -33.40 -4.02 -28.73
CA ASP A 300 -34.05 -4.22 -30.04
C ASP A 300 -33.04 -4.05 -31.20
N MET A 301 -32.06 -3.15 -31.10
CA MET A 301 -30.99 -3.01 -32.09
C MET A 301 -30.04 -4.22 -32.15
N ILE A 302 -29.79 -4.88 -31.02
CA ILE A 302 -28.97 -6.10 -30.97
C ILE A 302 -29.74 -7.24 -31.64
N GLU A 303 -30.99 -7.46 -31.23
CA GLU A 303 -31.82 -8.55 -31.75
C GLU A 303 -32.20 -8.34 -33.23
N GLY A 304 -32.42 -7.09 -33.65
CA GLY A 304 -32.74 -6.72 -35.03
C GLY A 304 -31.65 -7.09 -36.05
N GLN A 305 -30.42 -7.34 -35.58
CA GLN A 305 -29.30 -7.82 -36.40
C GLN A 305 -29.15 -9.35 -36.38
N GLY A 306 -30.02 -10.07 -35.66
CA GLY A 306 -29.96 -11.52 -35.47
C GLY A 306 -29.00 -11.97 -34.37
N ALA A 307 -28.42 -11.03 -33.61
CA ALA A 307 -27.63 -11.35 -32.43
C ALA A 307 -28.54 -11.75 -31.25
N ARG A 308 -27.99 -12.49 -30.28
CA ARG A 308 -28.73 -12.95 -29.10
C ARG A 308 -28.37 -12.11 -27.89
N LEU A 309 -29.37 -11.72 -27.10
CA LEU A 309 -29.13 -11.16 -25.78
C LEU A 309 -28.67 -12.27 -24.81
N PRO A 310 -27.73 -11.96 -23.90
CA PRO A 310 -27.51 -12.78 -22.72
C PRO A 310 -28.83 -13.11 -21.99
N GLY A 311 -28.98 -14.39 -21.61
CA GLY A 311 -30.20 -14.90 -20.97
C GLY A 311 -31.24 -15.48 -21.93
N SER A 312 -31.29 -15.10 -23.21
CA SER A 312 -32.35 -15.56 -24.13
C SER A 312 -32.42 -17.09 -24.26
N ARG A 313 -31.27 -17.79 -24.22
CA ARG A 313 -31.24 -19.28 -24.24
C ARG A 313 -31.97 -19.87 -23.03
N ARG A 314 -31.76 -19.30 -21.84
CA ARG A 314 -32.39 -19.76 -20.59
C ARG A 314 -33.88 -19.53 -20.61
N LEU A 315 -34.32 -18.37 -21.08
CA LEU A 315 -35.74 -18.03 -21.17
C LEU A 315 -36.49 -18.92 -22.16
N ILE A 316 -35.88 -19.27 -23.29
CA ILE A 316 -36.46 -20.24 -24.24
C ILE A 316 -36.58 -21.62 -23.60
N ALA A 317 -35.54 -22.07 -22.88
CA ALA A 317 -35.57 -23.35 -22.17
C ALA A 317 -36.63 -23.35 -21.06
N ARG A 318 -36.73 -22.26 -20.29
CA ARG A 318 -37.75 -22.06 -19.24
C ARG A 318 -39.15 -22.20 -19.82
N ALA A 319 -39.48 -21.47 -20.88
CA ALA A 319 -40.80 -21.52 -21.51
C ALA A 319 -41.15 -22.92 -22.03
N ARG A 320 -40.15 -23.68 -22.51
CA ARG A 320 -40.34 -25.09 -22.88
C ARG A 320 -40.59 -25.97 -21.66
N SER A 321 -39.74 -25.87 -20.64
CA SER A 321 -39.82 -26.67 -19.40
C SER A 321 -41.12 -26.42 -18.63
N ASP A 322 -41.62 -25.18 -18.60
CA ASP A 322 -42.89 -24.82 -17.95
C ASP A 322 -44.09 -25.48 -18.64
N LYS A 323 -43.99 -25.74 -19.95
CA LYS A 323 -45.04 -26.39 -20.73
C LYS A 323 -44.92 -27.90 -20.77
N GLU A 324 -43.70 -28.41 -20.89
CA GLU A 324 -43.41 -29.80 -21.24
C GLU A 324 -42.88 -30.63 -20.05
N GLY A 325 -42.58 -29.98 -18.92
CA GLY A 325 -41.84 -30.58 -17.81
C GLY A 325 -40.33 -30.66 -18.08
N LEU A 326 -39.60 -31.20 -17.11
CA LEU A 326 -38.17 -31.45 -17.18
C LEU A 326 -37.88 -32.81 -17.82
N ARG A 327 -36.78 -32.89 -18.55
CA ARG A 327 -36.24 -34.13 -19.12
C ARG A 327 -34.80 -34.28 -18.65
N ILE A 328 -34.56 -35.26 -17.80
CA ILE A 328 -33.20 -35.56 -17.31
C ILE A 328 -32.76 -36.94 -17.80
N PRO A 329 -31.45 -37.15 -18.08
CA PRO A 329 -30.96 -38.46 -18.46
C PRO A 329 -31.28 -39.50 -17.39
N ALA A 330 -31.75 -40.70 -17.77
CA ALA A 330 -32.07 -41.77 -16.80
C ALA A 330 -30.91 -42.10 -15.86
N LYS A 331 -29.66 -42.00 -16.36
CA LYS A 331 -28.48 -42.20 -15.51
C LYS A 331 -28.37 -41.15 -14.40
N LEU A 332 -28.61 -39.88 -14.71
CA LEU A 332 -28.59 -38.82 -13.68
C LEU A 332 -29.71 -39.02 -12.67
N HIS A 333 -30.92 -39.39 -13.12
CA HIS A 333 -32.02 -39.70 -12.22
C HIS A 333 -31.66 -40.87 -11.28
N GLN A 334 -31.03 -41.93 -11.80
CA GLN A 334 -30.56 -43.04 -11.00
C GLN A 334 -29.50 -42.61 -9.97
N ASP A 335 -28.51 -41.80 -10.39
CA ASP A 335 -27.46 -41.31 -9.49
C ASP A 335 -28.06 -40.46 -8.34
N ILE A 336 -29.11 -39.68 -8.60
CA ILE A 336 -29.83 -38.91 -7.57
C ILE A 336 -30.53 -39.84 -6.59
N LEU A 337 -31.18 -40.91 -7.07
CA LEU A 337 -31.82 -41.91 -6.21
C LEU A 337 -30.80 -42.68 -5.36
N GLU A 338 -29.64 -43.03 -5.91
CA GLU A 338 -28.55 -43.67 -5.15
C GLU A 338 -28.02 -42.75 -4.04
N VAL A 339 -27.90 -41.44 -4.31
CA VAL A 339 -27.53 -40.44 -3.29
C VAL A 339 -28.62 -40.28 -2.23
N LEU A 340 -29.90 -40.38 -2.60
CA LEU A 340 -31.01 -40.37 -1.66
C LEU A 340 -30.98 -41.60 -0.72
N GLU A 341 -30.78 -42.80 -1.27
CA GLU A 341 -30.66 -44.03 -0.49
C GLU A 341 -29.49 -43.94 0.52
N ARG A 342 -28.32 -43.49 0.07
CA ARG A 342 -27.16 -43.25 0.95
C ARG A 342 -27.46 -42.25 2.06
N GLY A 343 -28.11 -41.13 1.74
CA GLY A 343 -28.51 -40.14 2.74
C GLY A 343 -29.45 -40.72 3.80
N ASN A 344 -30.44 -41.51 3.36
CA ASN A 344 -31.36 -42.20 4.28
C ASN A 344 -30.64 -43.22 5.19
N ASP A 345 -29.64 -43.95 4.68
CA ASP A 345 -28.83 -44.85 5.50
C ASP A 345 -28.01 -44.09 6.56
N VAL A 346 -27.40 -42.96 6.19
CA VAL A 346 -26.70 -42.08 7.13
C VAL A 346 -27.67 -41.58 8.21
N LYS A 347 -28.83 -41.04 7.82
CA LYS A 347 -29.88 -40.55 8.73
C LYS A 347 -30.39 -41.64 9.69
N ASN A 348 -30.57 -42.86 9.19
CA ASN A 348 -31.02 -44.01 9.99
C ASN A 348 -29.93 -44.56 10.93
N SER A 349 -28.64 -44.47 10.55
CA SER A 349 -27.51 -44.89 11.40
C SER A 349 -27.28 -43.96 12.60
N VAL A 350 -27.43 -42.65 12.41
CA VAL A 350 -27.39 -41.64 13.49
C VAL A 350 -28.61 -41.78 14.41
N GLY A 351 -29.79 -42.07 13.85
CA GLY A 351 -31.00 -42.40 14.63
C GLY A 351 -30.86 -43.67 15.49
N ARG A 352 -30.15 -44.70 15.01
CA ARG A 352 -29.85 -45.92 15.80
C ARG A 352 -28.80 -45.69 16.90
N ALA A 353 -27.83 -44.79 16.70
CA ALA A 353 -26.83 -44.44 17.71
C ALA A 353 -27.44 -43.67 18.89
N MET A 354 -28.43 -42.78 18.65
CA MET A 354 -29.14 -42.07 19.72
C MET A 354 -30.14 -42.94 20.50
N LEU A 355 -30.66 -44.03 19.92
CA LEU A 355 -31.55 -44.99 20.60
C LEU A 355 -30.81 -46.04 21.46
N LEU A 356 -29.47 -46.14 21.37
CA LEU A 356 -28.65 -47.07 22.16
C LEU A 356 -27.85 -46.40 23.30
N ALA A 357 -27.91 -45.08 23.44
CA ALA A 357 -27.27 -44.32 24.53
C ALA A 357 -28.23 -43.96 25.69
N GLY A 358 -29.35 -44.67 25.82
CA GLY A 358 -30.35 -44.47 26.88
C GLY A 358 -30.19 -45.36 28.13
N ALA A 359 -29.16 -46.21 28.20
CA ALA A 359 -29.00 -47.13 29.33
C ALA A 359 -27.53 -47.48 29.58
N ALA A 360 -26.80 -46.66 30.34
CA ALA A 360 -25.71 -47.12 31.20
C ALA A 360 -25.07 -45.98 32.01
N LEU A 361 -25.22 -46.10 33.33
CA LEU A 361 -24.25 -45.77 34.37
C LEU A 361 -23.89 -44.30 34.64
N ALA A 362 -24.47 -43.85 35.75
CA ALA A 362 -23.77 -43.08 36.76
C ALA A 362 -22.44 -43.77 37.15
N ALA A 363 -21.32 -43.11 36.88
CA ALA A 363 -20.07 -43.28 37.62
C ALA A 363 -19.15 -42.08 37.30
N SER A 364 -18.81 -41.31 38.33
CA SER A 364 -17.77 -40.29 38.28
C SER A 364 -16.42 -40.92 37.88
N PRO A 365 -15.58 -40.27 37.07
CA PRO A 365 -14.17 -40.63 37.00
C PRO A 365 -13.33 -39.62 37.78
N SER A 366 -12.62 -40.19 38.75
CA SER A 366 -11.44 -39.61 39.38
C SER A 366 -10.38 -39.26 38.34
N MET A 367 -9.65 -38.18 38.61
CA MET A 367 -8.44 -37.76 37.91
C MET A 367 -7.43 -38.92 37.81
N VAL A 368 -7.09 -39.31 36.59
CA VAL A 368 -5.87 -40.04 36.28
C VAL A 368 -4.96 -39.07 35.54
N ALA A 369 -3.82 -38.76 36.17
CA ALA A 369 -2.78 -37.93 35.60
C ALA A 369 -2.17 -38.63 34.38
N ALA A 370 -2.39 -38.05 33.20
CA ALA A 370 -1.65 -38.41 31.99
C ALA A 370 -0.27 -37.75 32.04
N ALA A 371 0.78 -38.54 31.87
CA ALA A 371 2.14 -38.09 31.68
C ALA A 371 2.23 -37.18 30.42
N PRO A 372 3.12 -36.16 30.42
CA PRO A 372 3.18 -35.20 29.33
C PRO A 372 3.73 -35.89 28.07
N ALA A 373 2.91 -35.92 27.01
CA ALA A 373 3.41 -36.18 25.67
C ALA A 373 4.42 -35.09 25.31
N ALA A 374 5.67 -35.48 25.07
CA ALA A 374 6.72 -34.58 24.63
C ALA A 374 6.33 -33.95 23.29
N GLN A 375 5.87 -32.70 23.34
CA GLN A 375 5.73 -31.84 22.16
C GLN A 375 7.10 -31.72 21.49
N HIS A 376 7.23 -32.28 20.29
CA HIS A 376 8.31 -31.90 19.38
C HIS A 376 8.04 -30.46 18.96
N ALA A 377 8.66 -29.50 19.66
CA ALA A 377 8.71 -28.12 19.21
C ALA A 377 9.43 -28.10 17.86
N VAL A 378 8.70 -27.83 16.77
CA VAL A 378 9.29 -27.52 15.47
C VAL A 378 10.21 -26.31 15.70
N LYS A 379 11.53 -26.50 15.58
CA LYS A 379 12.48 -25.38 15.71
C LYS A 379 12.17 -24.37 14.63
N GLN A 380 11.83 -23.16 15.04
CA GLN A 380 11.65 -22.00 14.17
C GLN A 380 12.92 -21.78 13.34
N THR A 381 12.78 -21.54 12.03
CA THR A 381 13.92 -21.23 11.15
C THR A 381 14.53 -19.86 11.49
N ALA A 382 15.76 -19.58 11.04
CA ALA A 382 16.38 -18.27 11.24
C ALA A 382 15.54 -17.15 10.60
N ASP A 383 14.95 -17.40 9.43
CA ASP A 383 14.02 -16.49 8.75
C ASP A 383 12.79 -16.21 9.62
N GLN A 384 12.10 -17.26 10.07
CA GLN A 384 10.91 -17.10 10.92
C GLN A 384 11.24 -16.38 12.23
N ALA A 385 12.42 -16.62 12.82
CA ALA A 385 12.86 -15.97 14.04
C ALA A 385 13.10 -14.47 13.81
N PHE A 386 13.77 -14.11 12.72
CA PHE A 386 13.98 -12.72 12.33
C PHE A 386 12.65 -12.01 12.03
N GLU A 387 11.75 -12.67 11.30
CA GLU A 387 10.43 -12.15 10.93
C GLU A 387 9.55 -11.88 12.14
N ALA A 388 9.60 -12.76 13.15
CA ALA A 388 8.91 -12.54 14.41
C ALA A 388 9.46 -11.31 15.16
N VAL A 389 10.79 -11.12 15.17
CA VAL A 389 11.43 -9.98 15.84
C VAL A 389 11.03 -8.67 15.19
N TYR A 390 11.25 -8.52 13.88
CA TYR A 390 10.95 -7.24 13.22
C TYR A 390 9.44 -6.96 13.19
N THR A 391 8.58 -7.97 13.08
CA THR A 391 7.12 -7.77 13.09
C THR A 391 6.69 -7.22 14.45
N ALA A 392 7.12 -7.85 15.54
CA ALA A 392 6.71 -7.44 16.88
C ALA A 392 7.26 -6.06 17.29
N GLU A 393 8.49 -5.73 16.91
CA GLU A 393 9.06 -4.41 17.18
C GLU A 393 8.49 -3.33 16.26
N TYR A 394 8.34 -3.59 14.96
CA TYR A 394 7.85 -2.58 14.03
C TYR A 394 6.41 -2.17 14.36
N THR A 395 5.54 -3.14 14.68
CA THR A 395 4.17 -2.85 15.14
C THR A 395 4.17 -1.98 16.41
N TRP A 396 5.07 -2.24 17.36
CA TRP A 396 5.21 -1.40 18.55
C TRP A 396 5.76 -0.01 18.21
N ARG A 397 6.74 0.08 17.30
CA ARG A 397 7.44 1.29 16.88
C ARG A 397 6.51 2.32 16.25
N GLN A 398 5.49 1.89 15.51
CA GLN A 398 4.50 2.79 14.88
C GLN A 398 3.79 3.71 15.88
N GLY A 399 3.68 3.30 17.15
CA GLY A 399 3.09 4.13 18.22
C GLY A 399 4.08 4.99 19.01
N GLN A 400 5.37 5.00 18.63
CA GLN A 400 6.43 5.63 19.43
C GLN A 400 6.83 7.04 18.96
N PHE A 401 6.42 7.44 17.76
CA PHE A 401 6.81 8.71 17.16
C PHE A 401 5.60 9.61 16.88
N ALA A 402 5.82 10.90 17.06
CA ALA A 402 4.87 11.95 16.66
C ALA A 402 4.90 12.11 15.13
N PRO A 403 3.87 12.70 14.51
CA PRO A 403 3.86 12.90 13.06
C PRO A 403 4.96 13.89 12.65
N CYS A 404 5.53 13.65 11.47
CA CYS A 404 6.52 14.49 10.80
C CYS A 404 6.22 14.60 9.29
N GLU A 405 7.10 15.27 8.54
CA GLU A 405 6.95 15.45 7.08
C GLU A 405 6.84 14.11 6.31
N ASP A 406 7.47 13.05 6.81
CA ASP A 406 7.44 11.70 6.22
C ASP A 406 6.21 10.87 6.61
N THR A 407 5.40 11.36 7.56
CA THR A 407 4.23 10.61 8.05
C THR A 407 3.12 10.58 6.99
N PRO A 408 2.58 9.39 6.63
CA PRO A 408 1.47 9.30 5.68
C PRO A 408 0.30 10.20 6.08
N LYS A 409 -0.21 10.97 5.11
CA LYS A 409 -1.22 12.03 5.34
C LYS A 409 -2.59 11.50 5.75
N ASP A 410 -2.82 10.20 5.61
CA ASP A 410 -4.09 9.52 5.88
C ASP A 410 -4.01 8.47 6.99
N CYS A 411 -2.91 8.42 7.74
CA CYS A 411 -2.82 7.56 8.91
C CYS A 411 -3.46 8.20 10.16
N LYS A 412 -3.93 7.34 11.07
CA LYS A 412 -4.32 7.78 12.42
C LYS A 412 -3.06 8.12 13.20
N VAL A 413 -2.99 9.33 13.73
CA VAL A 413 -1.85 9.80 14.49
C VAL A 413 -2.18 9.92 15.98
N THR A 414 -1.22 9.55 16.82
CA THR A 414 -1.25 9.74 18.27
C THR A 414 0.03 10.41 18.74
N LEU A 415 -0.03 11.26 19.76
CA LEU A 415 1.16 11.87 20.35
C LEU A 415 1.73 10.95 21.44
N PRO A 416 2.97 10.46 21.34
CA PRO A 416 3.52 9.50 22.28
C PRO A 416 3.71 10.09 23.69
N ASP A 417 3.83 9.22 24.69
CA ASP A 417 4.35 9.60 26.01
C ASP A 417 5.86 9.81 25.94
N LEU A 418 6.33 10.99 26.32
CA LEU A 418 7.74 11.37 26.31
C LEU A 418 8.34 11.49 27.72
N GLY A 419 7.60 11.08 28.75
CA GLY A 419 8.07 11.09 30.12
C GLY A 419 9.22 10.10 30.39
N PRO A 420 9.94 10.25 31.51
CA PRO A 420 11.12 9.43 31.81
C PRO A 420 10.87 7.92 31.80
N LYS A 421 9.69 7.48 32.26
CA LYS A 421 9.31 6.06 32.25
C LYS A 421 9.20 5.51 30.83
N ALA A 422 8.50 6.21 29.94
CA ALA A 422 8.37 5.81 28.54
C ALA A 422 9.74 5.77 27.83
N GLN A 423 10.63 6.73 28.13
CA GLN A 423 12.00 6.71 27.58
C GLN A 423 12.82 5.50 28.05
N ALA A 424 12.68 5.09 29.32
CA ALA A 424 13.33 3.90 29.83
C ALA A 424 12.75 2.61 29.21
N GLU A 425 11.44 2.55 28.98
CA GLU A 425 10.78 1.43 28.31
C GLU A 425 11.22 1.30 26.85
N ARG A 426 11.38 2.41 26.12
CA ARG A 426 11.94 2.39 24.75
C ARG A 426 13.35 1.84 24.71
N LEU A 427 14.22 2.30 25.62
CA LEU A 427 15.59 1.81 25.71
C LEU A 427 15.62 0.29 25.95
N ALA A 428 14.90 -0.17 26.98
CA ALA A 428 14.82 -1.60 27.31
C ALA A 428 14.27 -2.44 26.15
N ARG A 429 13.30 -1.91 25.41
CA ARG A 429 12.72 -2.59 24.24
C ARG A 429 13.73 -2.74 23.11
N TRP A 430 14.46 -1.69 22.75
CA TRP A 430 15.47 -1.80 21.69
C TRP A 430 16.70 -2.61 22.12
N GLU A 431 17.10 -2.60 23.38
CA GLU A 431 18.14 -3.50 23.90
C GLU A 431 17.71 -4.97 23.85
N GLN A 432 16.44 -5.26 24.16
CA GLN A 432 15.88 -6.60 24.00
C GLN A 432 15.93 -7.04 22.52
N VAL A 433 15.54 -6.16 21.60
CA VAL A 433 15.53 -6.44 20.16
C VAL A 433 16.96 -6.65 19.65
N GLU A 434 17.94 -5.83 20.06
CA GLU A 434 19.35 -6.04 19.75
C GLU A 434 19.82 -7.44 20.19
N GLY A 435 19.48 -7.84 21.42
CA GLY A 435 19.81 -9.17 21.95
C GLY A 435 19.19 -10.31 21.14
N GLN A 436 17.95 -10.13 20.67
CA GLN A 436 17.28 -11.09 19.80
C GLN A 436 17.96 -11.17 18.42
N LEU A 437 18.31 -10.04 17.82
CA LEU A 437 19.02 -9.99 16.53
C LEU A 437 20.41 -10.64 16.62
N ALA A 438 21.13 -10.44 17.73
CA ALA A 438 22.44 -11.04 17.95
C ALA A 438 22.40 -12.57 18.05
N ALA A 439 21.26 -13.15 18.41
CA ALA A 439 21.08 -14.60 18.51
C ALA A 439 20.78 -15.28 17.16
N ILE A 440 20.53 -14.51 16.10
CA ILE A 440 20.19 -15.03 14.77
C ILE A 440 21.46 -15.30 13.96
N ASP A 441 21.63 -16.55 13.52
CA ASP A 441 22.72 -16.91 12.61
C ASP A 441 22.41 -16.41 11.19
N GLN A 442 23.02 -15.29 10.81
CA GLN A 442 22.82 -14.65 9.51
C GLN A 442 23.15 -15.56 8.31
N LYS A 443 23.98 -16.60 8.50
CA LYS A 443 24.31 -17.55 7.42
C LYS A 443 23.13 -18.46 7.07
N GLN A 444 22.18 -18.61 7.98
CA GLN A 444 20.97 -19.41 7.79
C GLN A 444 19.79 -18.59 7.28
N LEU A 445 19.93 -17.26 7.17
CA LEU A 445 18.91 -16.40 6.56
C LEU A 445 18.89 -16.58 5.04
N SER A 446 17.69 -16.53 4.46
CA SER A 446 17.53 -16.46 3.01
C SER A 446 18.21 -15.21 2.42
N PRO A 447 18.53 -15.19 1.11
CA PRO A 447 19.12 -14.01 0.47
C PRO A 447 18.34 -12.71 0.71
N ALA A 448 17.00 -12.77 0.61
CA ALA A 448 16.14 -11.62 0.89
C ALA A 448 16.24 -11.19 2.36
N ASN A 449 16.18 -12.14 3.29
CA ASN A 449 16.26 -11.81 4.71
C ASN A 449 17.64 -11.36 5.19
N ARG A 450 18.73 -11.68 4.48
CA ARG A 450 20.04 -11.07 4.76
C ARG A 450 20.04 -9.56 4.49
N VAL A 451 19.40 -9.13 3.39
CA VAL A 451 19.23 -7.71 3.07
C VAL A 451 18.30 -7.05 4.09
N ASN A 452 17.14 -7.67 4.36
CA ASN A 452 16.20 -7.19 5.36
C ASN A 452 16.85 -7.04 6.74
N PHE A 453 17.64 -8.02 7.16
CA PHE A 453 18.37 -8.01 8.43
C PHE A 453 19.36 -6.86 8.51
N ALA A 454 20.16 -6.64 7.46
CA ALA A 454 21.13 -5.55 7.45
C ALA A 454 20.46 -4.16 7.55
N VAL A 455 19.35 -3.95 6.83
CA VAL A 455 18.55 -2.72 6.93
C VAL A 455 17.96 -2.57 8.34
N TYR A 456 17.29 -3.61 8.83
CA TYR A 456 16.60 -3.59 10.12
C TYR A 456 17.57 -3.38 11.28
N LYS A 457 18.72 -4.07 11.28
CA LYS A 457 19.76 -3.91 12.28
C LYS A 457 20.31 -2.49 12.30
N GLY A 458 20.56 -1.89 11.13
CA GLY A 458 20.99 -0.49 11.04
C GLY A 458 19.98 0.50 11.64
N GLN A 459 18.68 0.28 11.39
CA GLN A 459 17.62 1.09 12.00
C GLN A 459 17.60 0.94 13.53
N VAL A 460 17.61 -0.29 14.05
CA VAL A 460 17.60 -0.56 15.49
C VAL A 460 18.85 0.02 16.17
N ASP A 461 20.02 -0.07 15.52
CA ASP A 461 21.26 0.50 16.05
C ASP A 461 21.21 2.02 16.15
N ALA A 462 20.64 2.69 15.14
CA ALA A 462 20.43 4.13 15.16
C ALA A 462 19.45 4.55 16.27
N PHE A 463 18.31 3.87 16.41
CA PHE A 463 17.34 4.15 17.48
C PHE A 463 17.92 3.91 18.87
N LEU A 464 18.65 2.81 19.04
CA LEU A 464 19.29 2.48 20.31
C LEU A 464 20.39 3.49 20.67
N ALA A 465 21.22 3.89 19.70
CA ALA A 465 22.23 4.92 19.90
C ALA A 465 21.59 6.27 20.28
N SER A 466 20.57 6.71 19.53
CA SER A 466 19.82 7.93 19.82
C SER A 466 19.24 7.93 21.24
N GLN A 467 18.73 6.77 21.68
CA GLN A 467 18.17 6.63 23.02
C GLN A 467 19.23 6.60 24.13
N ARG A 468 20.38 5.97 23.89
CA ARG A 468 21.53 5.97 24.81
C ARG A 468 22.13 7.37 24.98
N PHE A 469 22.25 8.14 23.90
CA PHE A 469 22.70 9.54 23.94
C PHE A 469 21.61 10.52 24.40
N ARG A 470 20.37 10.04 24.51
CA ARG A 470 19.19 10.80 24.95
C ARG A 470 18.93 12.00 24.04
N ASP A 471 18.90 11.77 22.73
CA ASP A 471 18.65 12.81 21.74
C ASP A 471 17.29 13.50 21.94
N TYR A 472 16.33 12.81 22.55
CA TYR A 472 15.02 13.36 22.93
C TYR A 472 15.11 14.57 23.87
N GLU A 473 16.24 14.80 24.55
CA GLU A 473 16.49 16.02 25.34
C GLU A 473 16.80 17.25 24.46
N LYS A 474 17.01 17.06 23.15
CA LYS A 474 17.22 18.09 22.13
C LYS A 474 16.32 17.82 20.91
N PRO A 475 14.98 17.98 21.05
CA PRO A 475 13.96 17.47 20.11
C PRO A 475 13.74 18.35 18.86
N PHE A 476 14.66 19.26 18.54
CA PHE A 476 14.60 20.10 17.35
C PHE A 476 16.00 20.53 16.92
N ASN A 477 16.11 21.04 15.69
CA ASN A 477 17.32 21.62 15.11
C ASN A 477 16.98 22.84 14.25
N ALA A 478 17.90 23.30 13.39
CA ALA A 478 17.68 24.46 12.53
C ALA A 478 16.91 24.15 11.22
N ASP A 479 16.43 22.92 11.05
CA ASP A 479 15.59 22.51 9.93
C ASP A 479 14.23 22.04 10.43
N THR A 480 14.21 21.11 11.38
CA THR A 480 12.99 20.44 11.88
C THR A 480 12.71 20.74 13.35
N SER A 481 11.42 20.68 13.71
CA SER A 481 10.98 20.94 15.08
C SER A 481 9.63 20.29 15.36
N PHE A 482 9.43 19.75 16.57
CA PHE A 482 8.17 19.10 16.91
C PHE A 482 6.93 20.00 16.81
N TRP A 483 7.08 21.33 16.90
CA TRP A 483 5.97 22.27 16.69
C TRP A 483 5.72 22.54 15.21
N GLY A 484 6.78 22.67 14.41
CA GLY A 484 6.68 22.84 12.96
C GLY A 484 6.08 21.59 12.31
N ASP A 485 6.56 20.42 12.69
CA ASP A 485 6.11 19.12 12.20
C ASP A 485 4.62 18.91 12.50
N LEU A 486 4.18 19.21 13.72
CA LEU A 486 2.76 19.15 14.08
C LEU A 486 1.91 20.16 13.34
N ALA A 487 2.39 21.40 13.17
CA ALA A 487 1.67 22.43 12.43
C ALA A 487 1.54 22.07 10.94
N ASP A 488 2.57 21.45 10.34
CA ASP A 488 2.53 20.99 8.96
C ASP A 488 1.60 19.80 8.76
N TRP A 489 1.73 18.77 9.60
CA TRP A 489 0.82 17.64 9.55
C TRP A 489 -0.64 18.08 9.79
N ALA A 490 -0.85 19.06 10.67
CA ALA A 490 -2.16 19.63 10.94
C ALA A 490 -2.80 20.36 9.76
N ARG A 491 -2.11 20.60 8.63
CA ARG A 491 -2.72 21.14 7.40
C ARG A 491 -3.35 20.07 6.51
N ASN A 492 -3.18 18.78 6.84
CA ASN A 492 -3.72 17.69 6.04
C ASN A 492 -5.26 17.70 6.02
N PRO A 493 -5.88 17.40 4.86
CA PRO A 493 -7.33 17.42 4.73
C PRO A 493 -7.98 16.28 5.53
N VAL A 494 -9.07 16.60 6.24
CA VAL A 494 -9.91 15.62 6.92
C VAL A 494 -10.88 14.98 5.92
N LYS A 495 -10.79 13.66 5.75
CA LYS A 495 -11.54 12.90 4.72
C LYS A 495 -12.94 12.48 5.13
N ASP A 496 -13.18 12.28 6.43
CA ASP A 496 -14.45 11.81 6.98
C ASP A 496 -14.58 12.19 8.47
N GLN A 497 -15.67 11.79 9.11
CA GLN A 497 -15.92 12.07 10.52
C GLN A 497 -14.89 11.42 11.46
N ALA A 498 -14.47 10.18 11.19
CA ALA A 498 -13.50 9.48 12.04
C ALA A 498 -12.12 10.16 11.98
N ALA A 499 -11.70 10.63 10.81
CA ALA A 499 -10.51 11.45 10.64
C ALA A 499 -10.63 12.78 11.42
N ALA A 500 -11.81 13.41 11.42
CA ALA A 500 -12.05 14.62 12.22
C ALA A 500 -11.91 14.34 13.73
N GLU A 501 -12.48 13.25 14.22
CA GLU A 501 -12.42 12.86 15.62
C GLU A 501 -10.99 12.49 16.06
N ASN A 502 -10.23 11.80 15.22
CA ASN A 502 -8.81 11.52 15.45
C ASN A 502 -7.98 12.81 15.48
N TYR A 503 -8.27 13.75 14.58
CA TYR A 503 -7.62 15.07 14.57
C TYR A 503 -7.89 15.84 15.87
N LEU A 504 -9.15 15.88 16.34
CA LEU A 504 -9.50 16.51 17.62
C LEU A 504 -8.82 15.81 18.81
N ALA A 505 -8.67 14.48 18.77
CA ALA A 505 -7.92 13.76 19.79
C ALA A 505 -6.44 14.17 19.85
N MET A 506 -5.79 14.38 18.70
CA MET A 506 -4.44 14.94 18.66
C MET A 506 -4.39 16.35 19.29
N LEU A 507 -5.34 17.23 18.97
CA LEU A 507 -5.40 18.58 19.55
C LEU A 507 -5.55 18.55 21.08
N ARG A 508 -6.32 17.59 21.63
CA ARG A 508 -6.46 17.40 23.08
C ARG A 508 -5.14 17.02 23.76
N GLU A 509 -4.27 16.29 23.08
CA GLU A 509 -3.00 15.78 23.63
C GLU A 509 -1.85 16.79 23.53
N ILE A 510 -1.94 17.82 22.68
CA ILE A 510 -0.88 18.82 22.48
C ILE A 510 -0.35 19.41 23.80
N PRO A 511 -1.19 19.83 24.77
CA PRO A 511 -0.70 20.39 26.03
C PRO A 511 0.21 19.44 26.82
N ARG A 512 -0.20 18.16 26.98
CA ARG A 512 0.63 17.14 27.66
C ARG A 512 1.93 16.92 26.89
N TYR A 513 1.84 16.75 25.58
CA TYR A 513 3.00 16.50 24.72
C TYR A 513 4.02 17.64 24.81
N TYR A 514 3.58 18.90 24.76
CA TYR A 514 4.45 20.07 24.85
C TYR A 514 5.09 20.21 26.23
N ASP A 515 4.34 19.90 27.29
CA ASP A 515 4.86 19.91 28.66
C ASP A 515 6.01 18.92 28.83
N GLN A 516 5.85 17.70 28.31
CA GLN A 516 6.92 16.69 28.34
C GLN A 516 8.11 17.06 27.45
N GLN A 517 7.89 17.70 26.30
CA GLN A 517 8.98 18.22 25.47
C GLN A 517 9.78 19.30 26.23
N ILE A 518 9.10 20.22 26.91
CA ILE A 518 9.75 21.26 27.74
C ILE A 518 10.56 20.61 28.87
N GLU A 519 10.03 19.59 29.53
CA GLU A 519 10.74 18.84 30.58
C GLU A 519 12.02 18.16 30.05
N ASN A 520 11.93 17.51 28.89
CA ASN A 520 13.09 16.90 28.23
C ASN A 520 14.13 17.95 27.81
N MET A 521 13.71 19.08 27.26
CA MET A 521 14.60 20.20 26.92
C MET A 521 15.27 20.79 28.16
N ARG A 522 14.58 20.90 29.30
CA ARG A 522 15.19 21.30 30.58
C ARG A 522 16.23 20.30 31.07
N ALA A 523 15.99 19.00 30.89
CA ALA A 523 17.00 17.98 31.19
C ALA A 523 18.24 18.14 30.30
N GLY A 524 18.05 18.41 29.00
CA GLY A 524 19.11 18.71 28.05
C GLY A 524 19.94 19.94 28.45
N LEU A 525 19.28 21.05 28.81
CA LEU A 525 19.95 22.26 29.35
C LEU A 525 20.82 21.92 30.55
N LYS A 526 20.29 21.18 31.53
CA LYS A 526 21.02 20.78 32.74
C LYS A 526 22.24 19.90 32.43
N ARG A 527 22.13 19.02 31.42
CA ARG A 527 23.20 18.14 30.98
C ARG A 527 24.24 18.85 30.09
N GLY A 528 23.92 20.02 29.55
CA GLY A 528 24.72 20.68 28.51
C GLY A 528 24.56 20.02 27.13
N PHE A 529 23.47 19.29 26.91
CA PHE A 529 23.13 18.67 25.63
C PHE A 529 22.02 19.46 24.94
N THR A 530 22.42 20.51 24.23
CA THR A 530 21.51 21.44 23.52
C THR A 530 22.03 21.75 22.12
N GLY A 531 21.17 22.36 21.29
CA GLY A 531 21.62 22.97 20.04
C GLY A 531 22.49 24.21 20.31
N PRO A 532 23.42 24.59 19.41
CA PRO A 532 24.16 25.84 19.55
C PRO A 532 23.25 27.06 19.53
N GLN A 533 23.50 28.01 20.43
CA GLN A 533 22.71 29.24 20.59
C GLN A 533 22.57 30.02 19.28
N VAL A 534 23.63 30.05 18.45
CA VAL A 534 23.63 30.77 17.17
C VAL A 534 22.55 30.26 16.20
N THR A 535 22.19 28.97 16.26
CA THR A 535 21.21 28.37 15.35
C THR A 535 19.76 28.54 15.81
N LEU A 536 19.55 29.12 16.99
CA LEU A 536 18.22 29.29 17.59
C LEU A 536 17.53 30.59 17.17
N THR A 537 18.29 31.56 16.63
CA THR A 537 17.75 32.88 16.26
C THR A 537 16.61 32.74 15.24
N GLY A 538 15.43 33.25 15.59
CA GLY A 538 14.24 33.23 14.74
C GLY A 538 13.47 31.90 14.72
N ARG A 539 13.92 30.86 15.44
CA ARG A 539 13.24 29.54 15.47
C ARG A 539 11.94 29.55 16.26
N ASP A 540 11.76 30.56 17.11
CA ASP A 540 10.54 30.81 17.87
C ASP A 540 9.39 31.35 17.01
N LYS A 541 9.64 31.78 15.76
CA LYS A 541 8.63 32.44 14.91
C LYS A 541 7.44 31.56 14.56
N GLY A 542 7.67 30.26 14.31
CA GLY A 542 6.58 29.31 14.08
C GLY A 542 5.67 29.15 15.31
N ILE A 543 6.25 29.24 16.51
CA ILE A 543 5.50 29.19 17.77
C ILE A 543 4.73 30.51 17.97
N GLU A 544 5.39 31.64 17.73
CA GLU A 544 4.81 32.98 17.83
C GLU A 544 3.61 33.16 16.90
N LEU A 545 3.64 32.60 15.69
CA LEU A 545 2.53 32.62 14.74
C LEU A 545 1.24 32.03 15.35
N VAL A 546 1.35 30.90 16.04
CA VAL A 546 0.21 30.24 16.68
C VAL A 546 -0.26 31.04 17.90
N VAL A 547 0.67 31.62 18.67
CA VAL A 547 0.36 32.45 19.85
C VAL A 547 -0.35 33.75 19.46
N GLN A 548 0.00 34.34 18.32
CA GLN A 548 -0.58 35.60 17.83
C GLN A 548 -1.92 35.41 17.11
N ALA A 549 -2.40 34.18 16.93
CA ALA A 549 -3.70 33.90 16.35
C ALA A 549 -4.82 34.52 17.21
N LYS A 550 -5.48 35.57 16.69
CA LYS A 550 -6.52 36.32 17.43
C LYS A 550 -7.81 35.52 17.65
N THR A 551 -8.06 34.52 16.82
CA THR A 551 -9.18 33.57 16.94
C THR A 551 -8.67 32.17 16.65
N ALA A 552 -9.42 31.14 17.07
CA ALA A 552 -9.09 29.76 16.73
C ALA A 552 -8.97 29.56 15.21
N GLU A 553 -9.84 30.18 14.43
CA GLU A 553 -9.85 30.10 12.97
C GLU A 553 -8.61 30.73 12.33
N ALA A 554 -7.94 31.68 13.00
CA ALA A 554 -6.70 32.25 12.50
C ALA A 554 -5.48 31.34 12.73
N SER A 555 -5.64 30.25 13.51
CA SER A 555 -4.58 29.28 13.76
C SER A 555 -4.42 28.30 12.58
N PRO A 556 -3.20 27.90 12.22
CA PRO A 556 -2.98 26.83 11.23
C PRO A 556 -3.64 25.50 11.63
N PHE A 557 -3.82 25.25 12.93
CA PHE A 557 -4.52 24.07 13.46
C PHE A 557 -6.04 24.07 13.20
N TYR A 558 -6.62 25.14 12.67
CA TYR A 558 -8.03 25.14 12.26
C TYR A 558 -8.22 24.80 10.78
N GLU A 559 -7.16 24.78 9.98
CA GLU A 559 -7.23 24.68 8.52
C GLU A 559 -8.03 23.46 8.02
N PRO A 560 -7.84 22.23 8.55
CA PRO A 560 -8.57 21.05 8.08
C PRO A 560 -10.08 21.13 8.30
N LEU A 561 -10.52 21.95 9.26
CA LEU A 561 -11.92 22.05 9.68
C LEU A 561 -12.69 23.15 8.92
N ARG A 562 -11.97 23.98 8.14
CA ARG A 562 -12.60 24.96 7.25
C ARG A 562 -13.48 24.29 6.21
N LYS A 563 -13.03 23.18 5.65
CA LYS A 563 -13.72 22.42 4.60
C LYS A 563 -13.87 20.96 5.01
N LEU A 564 -14.79 20.71 5.94
CA LEU A 564 -15.25 19.37 6.24
C LEU A 564 -16.06 18.81 5.05
N PRO A 565 -15.91 17.51 4.75
CA PRO A 565 -16.60 16.89 3.61
C PRO A 565 -18.13 16.93 3.81
N SER A 566 -18.87 17.10 2.71
CA SER A 566 -20.33 17.16 2.71
C SER A 566 -21.01 15.85 3.12
N THR A 567 -20.24 14.75 3.20
CA THR A 567 -20.68 13.47 3.76
C THR A 567 -20.95 13.54 5.27
N ILE A 568 -20.37 14.51 5.98
CA ILE A 568 -20.66 14.78 7.39
C ILE A 568 -21.88 15.72 7.46
N PRO A 569 -22.96 15.35 8.18
CA PRO A 569 -24.13 16.22 8.34
C PRO A 569 -23.75 17.60 8.88
N ALA A 570 -24.39 18.67 8.39
CA ALA A 570 -24.05 20.04 8.76
C ALA A 570 -24.05 20.30 10.28
N ALA A 571 -24.97 19.66 11.02
CA ALA A 571 -25.02 19.74 12.47
C ALA A 571 -23.79 19.09 13.14
N GLU A 572 -23.30 17.96 12.62
CA GLU A 572 -22.09 17.31 13.11
C GLU A 572 -20.84 18.10 12.71
N GLN A 573 -20.81 18.70 11.51
CA GLN A 573 -19.72 19.60 11.12
C GLN A 573 -19.58 20.78 12.09
N GLU A 574 -20.68 21.39 12.49
CA GLU A 574 -20.64 22.50 13.46
C GLU A 574 -20.25 22.05 14.87
N LYS A 575 -20.63 20.83 15.30
CA LYS A 575 -20.14 20.26 16.57
C LYS A 575 -18.62 20.08 16.55
N LEU A 576 -18.08 19.49 15.47
CA LEU A 576 -16.64 19.29 15.29
C LEU A 576 -15.89 20.63 15.29
N ARG A 577 -16.39 21.64 14.56
CA ARG A 577 -15.82 22.98 14.54
C ARG A 577 -15.91 23.67 15.91
N ALA A 578 -17.01 23.50 16.64
CA ALA A 578 -17.19 24.07 17.97
C ALA A 578 -16.19 23.48 18.96
N GLU A 579 -16.03 22.16 18.98
CA GLU A 579 -15.03 21.50 19.82
C GLU A 579 -13.61 21.98 19.46
N ALA A 580 -13.28 22.05 18.17
CA ALA A 580 -11.97 22.54 17.74
C ALA A 580 -11.67 23.96 18.19
N ARG A 581 -12.64 24.89 18.11
CA ARG A 581 -12.49 26.26 18.63
C ARG A 581 -12.11 26.24 20.12
N THR A 582 -12.77 25.38 20.90
CA THR A 582 -12.48 25.20 22.33
C THR A 582 -11.08 24.61 22.55
N LEU A 583 -10.72 23.55 21.85
CA LEU A 583 -9.41 22.89 21.99
C LEU A 583 -8.25 23.81 21.57
N ILE A 584 -8.42 24.55 20.48
CA ILE A 584 -7.39 25.46 19.98
C ILE A 584 -7.21 26.64 20.94
N SER A 585 -8.29 27.31 21.33
CA SER A 585 -8.22 28.50 22.18
C SER A 585 -7.82 28.16 23.62
N GLY A 586 -8.29 27.01 24.14
CA GLY A 586 -8.10 26.61 25.54
C GLY A 586 -6.91 25.68 25.78
N GLY A 587 -6.37 25.02 24.75
CA GLY A 587 -5.29 24.04 24.88
C GLY A 587 -4.09 24.36 23.98
N VAL A 588 -4.29 24.37 22.66
CA VAL A 588 -3.20 24.50 21.68
C VAL A 588 -2.47 25.84 21.80
N VAL A 589 -3.19 26.96 21.79
CA VAL A 589 -2.59 28.31 21.89
C VAL A 589 -1.88 28.50 23.24
N PRO A 590 -2.48 28.15 24.40
CA PRO A 590 -1.78 28.19 25.69
C PRO A 590 -0.51 27.32 25.75
N ALA A 591 -0.53 26.12 25.16
CA ALA A 591 0.65 25.25 25.10
C ALA A 591 1.79 25.89 24.30
N HIS A 592 1.47 26.50 23.15
CA HIS A 592 2.45 27.27 22.37
C HIS A 592 2.95 28.51 23.12
N ALA A 593 2.10 29.22 23.85
CA ALA A 593 2.51 30.38 24.65
C ALA A 593 3.48 30.00 25.78
N LYS A 594 3.25 28.85 26.42
CA LYS A 594 4.15 28.27 27.42
C LYS A 594 5.49 27.89 26.79
N LEU A 595 5.47 27.22 25.64
CA LEU A 595 6.68 26.87 24.89
C LEU A 595 7.46 28.13 24.45
N LEU A 596 6.79 29.15 23.92
CA LEU A 596 7.40 30.40 23.46
C LEU A 596 8.12 31.12 24.60
N THR A 597 7.49 31.15 25.77
CA THR A 597 8.08 31.74 26.98
C THR A 597 9.31 30.95 27.40
N PHE A 598 9.20 29.62 27.52
CA PHE A 598 10.33 28.74 27.83
C PHE A 598 11.50 28.92 26.85
N MET A 599 11.21 28.94 25.55
CA MET A 599 12.21 29.12 24.49
C MET A 599 13.00 30.41 24.69
N ARG A 600 12.31 31.55 24.84
CA ARG A 600 12.94 32.87 24.95
C ARG A 600 13.62 33.11 26.30
N SER A 601 13.05 32.63 27.41
CA SER A 601 13.54 32.96 28.76
C SER A 601 14.48 31.94 29.36
N GLU A 602 14.42 30.67 28.94
CA GLU A 602 15.21 29.57 29.51
C GLU A 602 16.10 28.91 28.45
N TYR A 603 15.53 28.37 27.37
CA TYR A 603 16.26 27.51 26.44
C TYR A 603 17.29 28.27 25.61
N GLU A 604 16.91 29.35 24.93
CA GLU A 604 17.85 30.15 24.13
C GLU A 604 18.97 30.74 24.96
N VAL A 605 18.66 31.18 26.19
CA VAL A 605 19.63 31.79 27.12
C VAL A 605 20.61 30.75 27.65
N GLY A 606 20.12 29.54 27.97
CA GLY A 606 20.92 28.46 28.55
C GLY A 606 21.57 27.50 27.53
N ALA A 607 21.24 27.63 26.25
CA ALA A 607 21.81 26.82 25.18
C ALA A 607 23.34 26.99 25.07
N ARG A 608 24.02 25.94 24.63
CA ARG A 608 25.48 25.96 24.50
C ARG A 608 25.94 26.97 23.46
N LYS A 609 27.10 27.58 23.68
CA LYS A 609 27.74 28.50 22.71
C LYS A 609 28.70 27.81 21.74
N SER A 610 29.23 26.66 22.14
CA SER A 610 30.07 25.85 21.26
C SER A 610 29.28 25.36 20.05
N LEU A 611 29.96 25.10 18.93
CA LEU A 611 29.34 24.63 17.69
C LEU A 611 29.46 23.10 17.55
N ALA A 612 30.63 22.55 17.87
CA ALA A 612 30.97 21.18 17.52
C ALA A 612 30.12 20.15 18.28
N ALA A 613 29.84 19.01 17.63
CA ALA A 613 29.23 17.87 18.31
C ALA A 613 30.22 17.24 19.30
N TYR A 614 31.53 17.35 19.05
CA TYR A 614 32.59 16.95 19.97
C TYR A 614 32.55 17.65 21.33
N ASP A 615 31.93 18.83 21.41
CA ASP A 615 31.78 19.58 22.66
C ASP A 615 30.57 19.15 23.49
N LEU A 616 29.75 18.23 22.97
CA LEU A 616 28.65 17.61 23.72
C LEU A 616 29.18 16.56 24.71
N PRO A 617 28.42 16.21 25.75
CA PRO A 617 28.66 15.01 26.56
C PRO A 617 28.85 13.78 25.66
N ASP A 618 29.95 13.06 25.83
CA ASP A 618 30.37 11.92 24.98
C ASP A 618 30.46 12.26 23.48
N GLY A 619 30.72 13.54 23.16
CA GLY A 619 30.56 14.14 21.83
C GLY A 619 31.27 13.42 20.68
N LYS A 620 32.44 12.82 20.93
CA LYS A 620 33.15 12.02 19.91
C LYS A 620 32.38 10.76 19.52
N ALA A 621 31.92 10.01 20.52
CA ALA A 621 31.13 8.80 20.30
C ALA A 621 29.76 9.15 19.70
N TYR A 622 29.14 10.23 20.18
CA TYR A 622 27.90 10.76 19.63
C TYR A 622 28.05 11.10 18.14
N TYR A 623 29.05 11.90 17.75
CA TYR A 623 29.24 12.27 16.35
C TYR A 623 29.57 11.07 15.47
N GLN A 624 30.37 10.12 15.96
CA GLN A 624 30.61 8.87 15.24
C GLN A 624 29.32 8.05 15.05
N SER A 625 28.42 8.03 16.04
CA SER A 625 27.11 7.38 15.89
C SER A 625 26.24 8.06 14.84
N LYS A 626 26.30 9.40 14.72
CA LYS A 626 25.58 10.15 13.70
C LYS A 626 26.15 9.92 12.30
N ILE A 627 27.48 9.79 12.17
CA ILE A 627 28.10 9.35 10.92
C ILE A 627 27.62 7.94 10.55
N ALA A 628 27.60 7.00 11.50
CA ALA A 628 27.12 5.65 11.23
C ALA A 628 25.64 5.63 10.80
N GLU A 629 24.78 6.43 11.45
CA GLU A 629 23.37 6.60 11.12
C GLU A 629 23.16 7.18 9.71
N PHE A 630 23.83 8.30 9.39
CA PHE A 630 23.57 9.05 8.17
C PHE A 630 24.41 8.64 6.96
N VAL A 631 25.60 8.05 7.17
CA VAL A 631 26.50 7.63 6.10
C VAL A 631 26.44 6.12 5.88
N THR A 632 26.10 5.34 6.92
CA THR A 632 26.00 3.86 6.88
C THR A 632 27.30 3.13 6.50
N LEU A 633 28.43 3.84 6.60
CA LEU A 633 29.78 3.33 6.38
C LEU A 633 30.62 3.54 7.64
N ASP A 634 31.53 2.61 7.89
CA ASP A 634 32.54 2.76 8.93
C ASP A 634 33.65 3.70 8.42
N ARG A 635 33.48 4.99 8.67
CA ARG A 635 34.40 6.07 8.29
C ARG A 635 34.60 7.03 9.45
N THR A 636 35.83 7.50 9.62
CA THR A 636 36.13 8.56 10.57
C THR A 636 35.84 9.94 9.97
N PRO A 637 35.59 10.98 10.80
CA PRO A 637 35.45 12.35 10.33
C PRO A 637 36.61 12.82 9.44
N GLU A 638 37.84 12.45 9.77
CA GLU A 638 39.05 12.83 9.02
C GLU A 638 39.06 12.21 7.61
N GLN A 639 38.64 10.95 7.50
CA GLN A 639 38.54 10.27 6.20
C GLN A 639 37.49 10.96 5.31
N ILE A 640 36.33 11.28 5.88
CA ILE A 640 35.24 11.97 5.15
C ILE A 640 35.67 13.39 4.76
N HIS A 641 36.34 14.12 5.65
CA HIS A 641 36.88 15.45 5.35
C HIS A 641 37.84 15.41 4.15
N GLN A 642 38.76 14.45 4.14
CA GLN A 642 39.73 14.30 3.06
C GLN A 642 39.08 13.93 1.73
N ILE A 643 38.05 13.07 1.75
CA ILE A 643 37.24 12.75 0.57
C ILE A 643 36.59 14.04 0.03
N GLY A 644 35.97 14.85 0.90
CA GLY A 644 35.37 16.12 0.52
C GLY A 644 36.36 17.09 -0.15
N LEU A 645 37.58 17.21 0.39
CA LEU A 645 38.63 18.05 -0.21
C LEU A 645 39.06 17.55 -1.60
N SER A 646 39.21 16.23 -1.76
CA SER A 646 39.57 15.61 -3.04
C SER A 646 38.50 15.80 -4.10
N GLU A 647 37.23 15.61 -3.75
CA GLU A 647 36.11 15.77 -4.67
C GLU A 647 35.86 17.23 -5.03
N MET A 648 36.05 18.16 -4.09
CA MET A 648 36.04 19.58 -4.39
C MET A 648 37.11 19.96 -5.43
N ALA A 649 38.33 19.43 -5.30
CA ALA A 649 39.39 19.67 -6.28
C ALA A 649 39.00 19.16 -7.69
N ARG A 650 38.38 17.98 -7.77
CA ARG A 650 37.86 17.42 -9.03
C ARG A 650 36.78 18.31 -9.65
N ILE A 651 35.80 18.74 -8.85
CA ILE A 651 34.69 19.59 -9.33
C ILE A 651 35.21 20.95 -9.79
N ARG A 652 36.17 21.56 -9.07
CA ARG A 652 36.81 22.82 -9.48
C ARG A 652 37.49 22.71 -10.84
N SER A 653 38.11 21.56 -11.16
CA SER A 653 38.67 21.32 -12.49
C SER A 653 37.58 21.37 -13.57
N GLN A 654 36.45 20.71 -13.34
CA GLN A 654 35.31 20.70 -14.27
C GLN A 654 34.66 22.10 -14.41
N MET A 655 34.58 22.87 -13.32
CA MET A 655 34.13 24.26 -13.34
C MET A 655 35.06 25.12 -14.22
N ALA A 656 36.38 24.92 -14.13
CA ALA A 656 37.34 25.64 -14.96
C ALA A 656 37.18 25.32 -16.46
N GLU A 657 36.88 24.07 -16.82
CA GLU A 657 36.57 23.68 -18.20
C GLU A 657 35.34 24.43 -18.73
N VAL A 658 34.28 24.55 -17.92
CA VAL A 658 33.08 25.31 -18.31
C VAL A 658 33.39 26.81 -18.47
N MET A 659 34.19 27.39 -17.57
CA MET A 659 34.63 28.79 -17.69
C MET A 659 35.41 29.04 -18.99
N GLN A 660 36.25 28.07 -19.40
CA GLN A 660 36.96 28.12 -20.69
C GLN A 660 35.98 28.02 -21.87
N GLN A 661 34.98 27.15 -21.79
CA GLN A 661 33.97 26.96 -22.84
C GLN A 661 33.13 28.23 -23.09
N VAL A 662 32.81 28.98 -22.04
CA VAL A 662 32.12 30.29 -22.16
C VAL A 662 33.08 31.47 -22.34
N GLU A 663 34.37 31.19 -22.52
CA GLU A 663 35.44 32.14 -22.75
C GLU A 663 35.59 33.24 -21.68
N PHE A 664 35.17 32.96 -20.44
CA PHE A 664 35.22 33.92 -19.33
C PHE A 664 36.68 34.26 -18.97
N LYS A 665 37.00 35.56 -18.83
CA LYS A 665 38.39 36.05 -18.66
C LYS A 665 38.83 36.26 -17.22
N GLY A 666 37.94 36.09 -16.24
CA GLY A 666 38.22 36.22 -14.81
C GLY A 666 38.53 34.89 -14.11
N ASP A 667 38.83 34.95 -12.82
CA ASP A 667 38.97 33.77 -11.97
C ASP A 667 37.61 33.21 -11.53
N LEU A 668 37.62 32.09 -10.81
CA LEU A 668 36.38 31.44 -10.33
C LEU A 668 35.57 32.39 -9.46
N LYS A 669 36.20 33.20 -8.60
CA LYS A 669 35.50 34.14 -7.72
C LYS A 669 34.74 35.19 -8.53
N ALA A 670 35.37 35.76 -9.55
CA ALA A 670 34.72 36.69 -10.47
C ALA A 670 33.57 36.03 -11.24
N PHE A 671 33.74 34.75 -11.62
CA PHE A 671 32.68 34.01 -12.32
C PHE A 671 31.48 33.70 -11.42
N LEU A 672 31.72 33.25 -10.18
CA LEU A 672 30.66 33.04 -9.19
C LEU A 672 29.92 34.35 -8.87
N HIS A 673 30.64 35.47 -8.77
CA HIS A 673 30.00 36.78 -8.62
C HIS A 673 29.11 37.12 -9.82
N PHE A 674 29.61 36.95 -11.05
CA PHE A 674 28.84 37.14 -12.28
C PHE A 674 27.54 36.32 -12.28
N LEU A 675 27.60 35.02 -11.97
CA LEU A 675 26.42 34.16 -11.87
C LEU A 675 25.43 34.61 -10.80
N ARG A 676 25.93 35.13 -9.67
CA ARG A 676 25.10 35.60 -8.55
C ARG A 676 24.39 36.91 -8.86
N THR A 677 24.93 37.76 -9.73
CA THR A 677 24.45 39.15 -9.90
C THR A 677 23.84 39.47 -11.24
N ASP A 678 24.15 38.71 -12.30
CA ASP A 678 23.66 39.05 -13.64
C ASP A 678 22.15 38.71 -13.79
N PRO A 679 21.29 39.69 -14.14
CA PRO A 679 19.85 39.49 -14.24
C PRO A 679 19.41 38.43 -15.26
N GLN A 680 20.26 38.02 -16.21
CA GLN A 680 19.92 37.00 -17.20
C GLN A 680 19.61 35.64 -16.58
N PHE A 681 20.13 35.39 -15.37
CA PHE A 681 20.01 34.09 -14.70
C PHE A 681 18.78 33.98 -13.81
N TYR A 682 18.01 35.04 -13.62
CA TYR A 682 16.95 35.07 -12.61
C TYR A 682 15.55 35.23 -13.19
N PRO A 683 14.55 34.55 -12.61
CA PRO A 683 13.16 34.67 -13.00
C PRO A 683 12.61 36.05 -12.61
N LYS A 684 11.73 36.57 -13.45
CA LYS A 684 10.98 37.82 -13.19
C LYS A 684 9.67 37.56 -12.49
N THR A 685 9.13 36.35 -12.59
CA THR A 685 7.86 35.96 -11.97
C THR A 685 7.93 34.56 -11.34
N PRO A 686 7.12 34.28 -10.31
CA PRO A 686 6.99 32.93 -9.74
C PRO A 686 6.68 31.85 -10.78
N ASN A 687 5.85 32.19 -11.77
CA ASN A 687 5.42 31.26 -12.82
C ASN A 687 6.57 30.84 -13.74
N GLU A 688 7.57 31.70 -13.97
CA GLU A 688 8.74 31.31 -14.78
C GLU A 688 9.50 30.14 -14.15
N LEU A 689 9.64 30.12 -12.81
CA LEU A 689 10.20 28.96 -12.11
C LEU A 689 9.31 27.73 -12.27
N LEU A 690 8.02 27.84 -11.97
CA LEU A 690 7.11 26.70 -12.03
C LEU A 690 7.02 26.09 -13.44
N TYR A 691 6.96 26.93 -14.48
CA TYR A 691 6.91 26.47 -15.87
C TYR A 691 8.21 25.82 -16.31
N ARG A 692 9.36 26.37 -15.92
CA ARG A 692 10.66 25.77 -16.23
C ARG A 692 10.84 24.43 -15.51
N ALA A 693 10.45 24.31 -14.24
CA ALA A 693 10.43 23.04 -13.52
C ALA A 693 9.55 21.99 -14.23
N ALA A 694 8.34 22.38 -14.66
CA ALA A 694 7.45 21.50 -15.42
C ALA A 694 8.04 21.08 -16.77
N TRP A 695 8.70 21.99 -17.48
CA TRP A 695 9.38 21.69 -18.73
C TRP A 695 10.53 20.70 -18.54
N ILE A 696 11.38 20.90 -17.53
CA ILE A 696 12.50 19.99 -17.21
C ILE A 696 11.98 18.58 -16.91
N ALA A 697 10.94 18.46 -16.07
CA ALA A 697 10.32 17.17 -15.77
C ALA A 697 9.77 16.48 -17.03
N LYS A 698 9.14 17.24 -17.94
CA LYS A 698 8.62 16.68 -19.20
C LYS A 698 9.73 16.30 -20.19
N THR A 699 10.85 17.03 -20.19
CA THR A 699 12.03 16.66 -20.97
C THR A 699 12.63 15.35 -20.46
N PHE A 700 12.64 15.13 -19.14
CA PHE A 700 13.02 13.84 -18.56
C PHE A 700 12.08 12.70 -19.00
N ASP A 701 10.75 12.91 -18.98
CA ASP A 701 9.79 11.89 -19.42
C ASP A 701 10.09 11.38 -20.84
N GLY A 702 10.60 12.24 -21.73
CA GLY A 702 10.98 11.87 -23.10
C GLY A 702 12.29 11.10 -23.23
N LYS A 703 13.02 10.89 -22.12
CA LYS A 703 14.31 10.18 -22.05
C LYS A 703 14.29 9.02 -21.05
N ALA A 704 13.26 8.92 -20.21
CA ALA A 704 13.22 7.99 -19.09
C ALA A 704 13.43 6.52 -19.52
N ASP A 705 12.83 6.12 -20.64
CA ASP A 705 12.94 4.76 -21.21
C ASP A 705 14.35 4.37 -21.67
N GLN A 706 15.26 5.33 -21.87
CA GLN A 706 16.65 5.08 -22.23
C GLN A 706 17.53 4.78 -20.99
N PHE A 707 17.06 5.19 -19.81
CA PHE A 707 17.84 5.12 -18.57
C PHE A 707 17.20 4.24 -17.50
N PHE A 708 15.90 3.93 -17.59
CA PHE A 708 15.16 3.14 -16.61
C PHE A 708 14.34 2.06 -17.32
N GLY A 709 14.29 0.84 -16.77
CA GLY A 709 13.38 -0.20 -17.25
C GLY A 709 12.04 -0.09 -16.54
N HIS A 710 12.09 -0.02 -15.21
CA HIS A 710 10.92 0.05 -14.35
C HIS A 710 10.59 1.47 -13.87
N MET A 711 9.35 1.91 -14.11
CA MET A 711 8.86 3.25 -13.74
C MET A 711 7.76 3.16 -12.68
N PRO A 712 7.70 4.08 -11.70
CA PRO A 712 6.60 4.10 -10.73
C PRO A 712 5.27 4.45 -11.40
N ARG A 713 4.15 3.94 -10.86
CA ARG A 713 2.81 4.32 -11.34
C ARG A 713 2.35 5.65 -10.74
N SER A 714 2.82 5.97 -9.54
CA SER A 714 2.51 7.22 -8.86
C SER A 714 3.06 8.41 -9.64
N ARG A 715 2.23 9.45 -9.76
CA ARG A 715 2.61 10.73 -10.37
C ARG A 715 2.82 11.79 -9.30
N PHE A 716 3.51 12.87 -9.63
CA PHE A 716 3.67 14.03 -8.76
C PHE A 716 3.11 15.32 -9.37
N ALA A 717 2.71 16.25 -8.51
CA ALA A 717 2.37 17.61 -8.89
C ALA A 717 3.54 18.56 -8.62
N ILE A 718 3.62 19.68 -9.36
CA ILE A 718 4.56 20.78 -9.08
C ILE A 718 3.76 21.92 -8.44
N LYS A 719 4.16 22.39 -7.27
CA LYS A 719 3.45 23.47 -6.54
C LYS A 719 4.43 24.48 -5.96
N PRO A 720 4.02 25.75 -5.78
CA PRO A 720 4.79 26.68 -4.97
C PRO A 720 4.81 26.23 -3.50
N VAL A 721 5.89 26.54 -2.80
CA VAL A 721 5.95 26.44 -1.34
C VAL A 721 4.93 27.42 -0.71
N PRO A 722 4.15 27.02 0.32
CA PRO A 722 3.24 27.91 1.02
C PRO A 722 3.91 29.16 1.59
N ASP A 723 3.25 30.33 1.47
CA ASP A 723 3.82 31.65 1.81
C ASP A 723 4.33 31.77 3.26
N ASP A 724 3.72 31.06 4.21
CA ASP A 724 4.06 31.13 5.63
C ASP A 724 5.35 30.41 5.99
N ILE A 725 5.77 29.43 5.19
CA ILE A 725 7.02 28.69 5.39
C ILE A 725 8.11 29.05 4.35
N ALA A 726 7.72 29.65 3.21
CA ALA A 726 8.61 29.95 2.10
C ALA A 726 9.90 30.74 2.45
N PRO A 727 9.90 31.71 3.41
CA PRO A 727 11.11 32.43 3.81
C PRO A 727 12.17 31.56 4.51
N PHE A 728 11.77 30.42 5.07
CA PHE A 728 12.68 29.49 5.77
C PHE A 728 12.90 28.20 4.97
N TYR A 729 12.31 28.12 3.78
CA TYR A 729 12.37 26.95 2.90
C TYR A 729 13.54 27.06 1.92
N THR A 730 14.13 25.92 1.55
CA THR A 730 15.19 25.84 0.55
C THR A 730 14.66 26.13 -0.86
N GLY A 731 15.47 25.94 -1.92
CA GLY A 731 15.02 26.15 -3.31
C GLY A 731 13.83 25.27 -3.73
N GLY A 732 13.69 24.10 -3.13
CA GLY A 732 12.58 23.17 -3.32
C GLY A 732 12.77 21.91 -2.48
N ARG A 733 11.72 21.09 -2.40
CA ARG A 733 11.78 19.70 -1.90
C ARG A 733 10.77 18.85 -2.67
N GLY A 734 11.10 17.61 -2.97
CA GLY A 734 10.22 16.65 -3.61
C GLY A 734 10.08 15.35 -2.84
N GLY A 735 9.07 14.57 -3.23
CA GLY A 735 8.72 13.33 -2.58
C GLY A 735 7.45 12.72 -3.19
N PRO A 736 6.82 11.74 -2.55
CA PRO A 736 5.68 11.04 -3.10
C PRO A 736 4.54 12.00 -3.42
N GLY A 737 4.18 12.09 -4.70
CA GLY A 737 3.06 12.90 -5.15
C GLY A 737 3.32 14.40 -5.30
N ILE A 738 4.50 14.93 -4.93
CA ILE A 738 4.74 16.38 -4.95
C ILE A 738 6.20 16.78 -5.19
N TYR A 739 6.39 17.88 -5.92
CA TYR A 739 7.61 18.68 -5.98
C TYR A 739 7.24 20.14 -5.64
N LEU A 740 7.69 20.61 -4.48
CA LEU A 740 7.53 21.99 -4.04
C LEU A 740 8.69 22.84 -4.55
N VAL A 741 8.37 23.92 -5.26
CA VAL A 741 9.34 24.89 -5.80
C VAL A 741 9.20 26.18 -5.00
N ASN A 742 10.29 26.68 -4.42
CA ASN A 742 10.24 27.90 -3.64
C ASN A 742 10.26 29.13 -4.55
N THR A 743 9.15 29.85 -4.59
CA THR A 743 8.99 31.08 -5.37
C THR A 743 9.20 32.35 -4.55
N TYR A 744 9.59 32.23 -3.28
CA TYR A 744 10.01 33.35 -2.44
C TYR A 744 11.42 33.82 -2.83
N ASP A 745 11.63 35.14 -2.76
CA ASP A 745 12.90 35.81 -3.07
C ASP A 745 13.51 35.39 -4.42
N LEU A 746 12.81 35.70 -5.52
CA LEU A 746 13.22 35.34 -6.89
C LEU A 746 14.68 35.68 -7.26
N PRO A 747 15.29 36.80 -6.79
CA PRO A 747 16.72 37.07 -6.99
C PRO A 747 17.67 36.04 -6.35
N SER A 748 17.17 35.12 -5.53
CA SER A 748 17.90 33.98 -4.96
C SER A 748 17.54 32.64 -5.63
N ARG A 749 16.87 32.65 -6.79
CA ARG A 749 16.35 31.45 -7.48
C ARG A 749 16.85 31.35 -8.92
N PRO A 750 18.13 31.04 -9.16
CA PRO A 750 18.71 31.10 -10.50
C PRO A 750 18.27 29.94 -11.42
N PHE A 751 18.06 30.24 -12.70
CA PHE A 751 17.70 29.27 -13.74
C PHE A 751 18.77 28.21 -13.99
N TYR A 752 20.06 28.55 -13.85
CA TYR A 752 21.17 27.62 -14.11
C TYR A 752 21.20 26.45 -13.13
N SER A 753 20.67 26.61 -11.92
CA SER A 753 20.62 25.53 -10.91
C SER A 753 19.33 24.71 -10.99
N GLN A 754 18.33 25.21 -11.73
CA GLN A 754 16.98 24.65 -11.69
C GLN A 754 16.88 23.26 -12.33
N ILE A 755 17.72 22.97 -13.33
CA ILE A 755 17.76 21.64 -13.96
C ILE A 755 18.23 20.60 -12.93
N ALA A 756 19.35 20.86 -12.26
CA ALA A 756 19.85 19.98 -11.20
C ALA A 756 18.82 19.81 -10.07
N LEU A 757 18.25 20.91 -9.56
CA LEU A 757 17.21 20.85 -8.52
C LEU A 757 15.99 20.01 -8.96
N THR A 758 15.54 20.18 -10.20
CA THR A 758 14.36 19.43 -10.68
C THR A 758 14.68 17.95 -10.86
N LEU A 759 15.87 17.59 -11.36
CA LEU A 759 16.29 16.19 -11.45
C LEU A 759 16.44 15.54 -10.05
N HIS A 760 16.88 16.32 -9.06
CA HIS A 760 17.02 15.90 -7.67
C HIS A 760 15.67 15.65 -6.98
N GLU A 761 14.78 16.65 -7.01
CA GLU A 761 13.55 16.61 -6.22
C GLU A 761 12.43 15.83 -6.91
N SER A 762 12.38 15.87 -8.25
CA SER A 762 11.28 15.29 -9.01
C SER A 762 11.65 13.95 -9.64
N ALA A 763 11.87 13.90 -10.96
CA ALA A 763 12.28 12.71 -11.68
C ALA A 763 13.60 12.98 -12.43
N PRO A 764 14.59 12.06 -12.38
CA PRO A 764 14.51 10.72 -11.78
C PRO A 764 14.80 10.63 -10.27
N GLY A 765 14.93 11.76 -9.56
CA GLY A 765 15.23 11.79 -8.12
C GLY A 765 14.06 11.42 -7.20
N HIS A 766 13.86 12.17 -6.11
CA HIS A 766 13.00 11.77 -4.98
C HIS A 766 11.56 11.40 -5.36
N ALA A 767 10.87 12.23 -6.16
CA ALA A 767 9.48 11.97 -6.53
C ALA A 767 9.29 10.75 -7.45
N MET A 768 10.37 10.22 -8.04
CA MET A 768 10.37 8.94 -8.76
C MET A 768 10.88 7.78 -7.89
N GLN A 769 11.97 7.97 -7.14
CA GLN A 769 12.61 6.95 -6.33
C GLN A 769 11.74 6.45 -5.18
N MET A 770 11.09 7.37 -4.45
CA MET A 770 10.32 6.99 -3.27
C MET A 770 9.07 6.15 -3.65
N PRO A 771 8.27 6.52 -4.68
CA PRO A 771 7.16 5.67 -5.09
C PRO A 771 7.56 4.28 -5.58
N LEU A 772 8.72 4.10 -6.21
CA LEU A 772 9.20 2.75 -6.59
C LEU A 772 9.33 1.84 -5.36
N ALA A 773 9.90 2.36 -4.27
CA ALA A 773 10.00 1.62 -3.01
C ALA A 773 8.61 1.38 -2.39
N MET A 774 7.73 2.39 -2.39
CA MET A 774 6.37 2.30 -1.83
C MET A 774 5.47 1.31 -2.59
N GLU A 775 5.65 1.20 -3.90
CA GLU A 775 4.87 0.30 -4.75
C GLU A 775 5.39 -1.15 -4.73
N ASN A 776 6.62 -1.37 -4.24
CA ASN A 776 7.21 -2.69 -4.10
C ASN A 776 6.61 -3.47 -2.92
N LYS A 777 5.67 -4.38 -3.24
CA LYS A 777 4.94 -5.20 -2.26
C LYS A 777 5.77 -6.31 -1.63
N ASP A 778 6.91 -6.66 -2.21
CA ASP A 778 7.80 -7.71 -1.71
C ASP A 778 8.69 -7.21 -0.56
N LEU A 779 8.82 -5.88 -0.39
CA LEU A 779 9.52 -5.28 0.73
C LEU A 779 8.67 -5.31 2.01
N PRO A 780 9.21 -5.76 3.16
CA PRO A 780 8.58 -5.57 4.46
C PRO A 780 8.28 -4.10 4.75
N ALA A 781 7.23 -3.82 5.53
CA ALA A 781 6.76 -2.46 5.82
C ALA A 781 7.85 -1.56 6.43
N PHE A 782 8.71 -2.09 7.32
CA PHE A 782 9.83 -1.32 7.90
C PHE A 782 10.89 -0.87 6.88
N ARG A 783 10.91 -1.46 5.67
CA ARG A 783 11.73 -1.00 4.53
C ARG A 783 10.95 -0.05 3.64
N ARG A 784 9.69 -0.38 3.37
CA ARG A 784 8.80 0.37 2.48
C ARG A 784 8.50 1.77 3.01
N ASP A 785 8.32 1.90 4.32
CA ASP A 785 7.86 3.12 4.98
C ASP A 785 9.00 3.86 5.71
N SER A 786 10.27 3.60 5.34
CA SER A 786 11.43 4.21 6.00
C SER A 786 12.38 4.83 4.99
N TYR A 787 12.91 6.00 5.37
CA TYR A 787 13.86 6.75 4.56
C TYR A 787 15.28 6.62 5.12
N LEU A 788 16.23 6.17 4.30
CA LEU A 788 17.66 6.13 4.64
C LEU A 788 18.37 7.24 3.88
N SER A 789 18.80 8.28 4.62
CA SER A 789 19.32 9.52 4.03
C SER A 789 20.48 9.28 3.05
N ALA A 790 21.46 8.44 3.38
CA ALA A 790 22.59 8.16 2.47
C ALA A 790 22.13 7.63 1.11
N TYR A 791 21.15 6.73 1.11
CA TYR A 791 20.64 6.12 -0.10
C TYR A 791 19.79 7.09 -0.91
N GLY A 792 18.77 7.69 -0.28
CA GLY A 792 17.84 8.59 -0.97
C GLY A 792 18.51 9.85 -1.49
N GLU A 793 19.27 10.54 -0.63
CA GLU A 793 20.00 11.75 -1.03
C GLU A 793 21.14 11.45 -2.00
N GLY A 794 21.80 10.30 -1.81
CA GLY A 794 22.83 9.83 -2.72
C GLY A 794 22.29 9.54 -4.12
N TRP A 795 21.11 8.92 -4.21
CA TRP A 795 20.41 8.67 -5.47
C TRP A 795 20.04 9.98 -6.17
N ALA A 796 19.37 10.89 -5.46
CA ALA A 796 18.96 12.17 -6.03
C ALA A 796 20.15 13.00 -6.51
N LEU A 797 21.26 13.01 -5.75
CA LEU A 797 22.50 13.69 -6.15
C LEU A 797 23.21 12.98 -7.32
N TYR A 798 23.14 11.65 -7.40
CA TYR A 798 23.57 10.90 -8.58
C TYR A 798 22.75 11.26 -9.83
N CYS A 799 21.43 11.44 -9.69
CA CYS A 799 20.54 11.85 -10.78
C CYS A 799 20.85 13.25 -11.33
N GLU A 800 21.34 14.17 -10.49
CA GLU A 800 21.87 15.44 -10.98
C GLU A 800 23.02 15.20 -11.96
N ALA A 801 24.05 14.44 -11.56
CA ALA A 801 25.17 14.13 -12.44
C ALA A 801 24.74 13.33 -13.69
N LEU A 802 23.80 12.39 -13.55
CA LEU A 802 23.20 11.63 -14.66
C LEU A 802 22.54 12.55 -15.70
N GLY A 803 22.13 13.76 -15.31
CA GLY A 803 21.65 14.79 -16.24
C GLY A 803 22.63 15.09 -17.38
N GLU A 804 23.94 14.92 -17.18
CA GLU A 804 24.95 15.10 -18.22
C GLU A 804 24.88 13.96 -19.25
N ASP A 805 24.79 12.70 -18.80
CA ASP A 805 24.63 11.53 -19.66
C ASP A 805 23.30 11.56 -20.44
N MET A 806 22.24 12.04 -19.78
CA MET A 806 20.94 12.24 -20.41
C MET A 806 20.94 13.43 -21.38
N GLY A 807 21.93 14.33 -21.36
CA GLY A 807 21.92 15.57 -22.13
C GLY A 807 20.81 16.54 -21.70
N MET A 808 20.57 16.66 -20.40
CA MET A 808 19.58 17.58 -19.80
C MET A 808 20.11 19.00 -19.64
N TYR A 809 21.42 19.19 -19.60
CA TYR A 809 22.06 20.49 -19.44
C TYR A 809 22.22 21.17 -20.81
N GLU A 810 21.29 22.06 -21.14
CA GLU A 810 21.18 22.70 -22.46
C GLU A 810 22.29 23.71 -22.73
N THR A 811 22.78 24.40 -21.69
CA THR A 811 23.85 25.40 -21.80
C THR A 811 25.04 25.08 -20.90
N PRO A 812 26.24 25.61 -21.20
CA PRO A 812 27.38 25.51 -20.28
C PRO A 812 27.07 26.09 -18.89
N TYR A 813 26.19 27.10 -18.79
CA TYR A 813 25.76 27.65 -17.51
C TYR A 813 24.90 26.66 -16.71
N ASP A 814 24.01 25.90 -17.36
CA ASP A 814 23.25 24.85 -16.67
C ASP A 814 24.18 23.75 -16.13
N ARG A 815 25.19 23.36 -16.92
CA ARG A 815 26.25 22.43 -16.46
C ARG A 815 27.02 23.02 -15.27
N PHE A 816 27.37 24.30 -15.31
CA PHE A 816 28.00 24.97 -14.18
C PHE A 816 27.09 24.98 -12.94
N GLY A 817 25.78 25.21 -13.11
CA GLY A 817 24.81 25.16 -12.02
C GLY A 817 24.76 23.79 -11.36
N MET A 818 24.75 22.71 -12.16
CA MET A 818 24.92 21.34 -11.64
C MET A 818 26.24 21.18 -10.88
N LEU A 819 27.37 21.58 -11.47
CA LEU A 819 28.68 21.50 -10.79
C LEU A 819 28.71 22.31 -9.49
N SER A 820 28.01 23.44 -9.42
CA SER A 820 27.85 24.23 -8.20
C SER A 820 27.04 23.48 -7.14
N TYR A 821 25.99 22.74 -7.52
CA TYR A 821 25.25 21.87 -6.60
C TYR A 821 26.10 20.68 -6.11
N GLN A 822 26.89 20.08 -7.00
CA GLN A 822 27.86 19.06 -6.66
C GLN A 822 28.93 19.60 -5.69
N ALA A 823 29.47 20.79 -5.97
CA ALA A 823 30.44 21.47 -5.10
C ALA A 823 29.84 21.78 -3.73
N TRP A 824 28.57 22.17 -3.68
CA TRP A 824 27.87 22.39 -2.43
C TRP A 824 27.77 21.10 -1.60
N ARG A 825 27.36 19.97 -2.20
CA ARG A 825 27.28 18.69 -1.47
C ARG A 825 28.66 18.13 -1.11
N ALA A 826 29.69 18.32 -1.94
CA ALA A 826 31.07 18.00 -1.57
C ALA A 826 31.56 18.90 -0.40
N SER A 827 31.19 20.18 -0.40
CA SER A 827 31.49 21.10 0.69
C SER A 827 30.85 20.67 2.00
N ARG A 828 29.67 20.04 1.98
CA ARG A 828 29.04 19.48 3.19
C ARG A 828 29.95 18.48 3.91
N LEU A 829 30.69 17.65 3.16
CA LEU A 829 31.66 16.72 3.76
C LEU A 829 32.75 17.45 4.54
N VAL A 830 33.27 18.53 3.97
CA VAL A 830 34.37 19.33 4.53
C VAL A 830 33.88 20.20 5.69
N VAL A 831 32.73 20.85 5.51
CA VAL A 831 32.16 21.81 6.47
C VAL A 831 31.63 21.11 7.72
N ASP A 832 30.85 20.04 7.57
CA ASP A 832 30.26 19.32 8.72
C ASP A 832 31.37 18.70 9.60
N THR A 833 32.31 17.95 8.99
CA THR A 833 33.47 17.42 9.72
C THR A 833 34.40 18.51 10.22
N GLY A 834 34.56 19.60 9.46
CA GLY A 834 35.32 20.78 9.82
C GLY A 834 34.82 21.37 11.14
N ILE A 835 33.51 21.62 11.24
CA ILE A 835 32.86 22.17 12.42
C ILE A 835 32.89 21.16 13.58
N HIS A 836 32.46 19.93 13.34
CA HIS A 836 32.17 18.99 14.42
C HIS A 836 33.38 18.21 14.93
N ALA A 837 34.47 18.12 14.16
CA ALA A 837 35.68 17.39 14.54
C ALA A 837 36.98 18.20 14.40
N MET A 838 37.10 19.11 13.40
CA MET A 838 38.34 19.86 13.13
C MET A 838 38.40 21.26 13.78
N GLY A 839 37.35 21.67 14.49
CA GLY A 839 37.29 22.94 15.21
C GLY A 839 37.11 24.18 14.32
N TRP A 840 36.51 24.03 13.14
CA TRP A 840 36.20 25.17 12.27
C TRP A 840 35.18 26.11 12.90
N THR A 841 35.34 27.40 12.67
CA THR A 841 34.34 28.41 13.02
C THR A 841 33.22 28.46 11.97
N ARG A 842 32.09 29.07 12.34
CA ARG A 842 30.97 29.35 11.42
C ARG A 842 31.44 30.16 10.22
N GLU A 843 32.30 31.15 10.42
CA GLU A 843 32.83 32.02 9.37
C GLU A 843 33.73 31.24 8.40
N GLN A 844 34.57 30.32 8.89
CA GLN A 844 35.39 29.46 8.03
C GLN A 844 34.51 28.56 7.15
N ALA A 845 33.46 27.98 7.73
CA ALA A 845 32.49 27.17 7.00
C ALA A 845 31.74 27.97 5.91
N GLN A 846 31.24 29.16 6.25
CA GLN A 846 30.56 30.03 5.28
C GLN A 846 31.51 30.50 4.18
N GLN A 847 32.74 30.90 4.54
CA GLN A 847 33.74 31.32 3.58
C GLN A 847 34.09 30.19 2.60
N TYR A 848 34.23 28.96 3.11
CA TYR A 848 34.45 27.80 2.26
C TYR A 848 33.34 27.63 1.22
N LEU A 849 32.06 27.72 1.61
CA LEU A 849 30.96 27.66 0.64
C LEU A 849 30.98 28.82 -0.37
N ARG A 850 31.25 30.06 0.08
CA ARG A 850 31.33 31.24 -0.80
C ARG A 850 32.38 31.10 -1.89
N ASP A 851 33.52 30.51 -1.54
CA ASP A 851 34.66 30.33 -2.45
C ASP A 851 34.51 29.16 -3.42
N ASN A 852 33.59 28.23 -3.15
CA ASN A 852 33.44 26.97 -3.89
C ASN A 852 32.10 26.83 -4.63
N THR A 853 31.10 27.67 -4.37
CA THR A 853 29.74 27.50 -4.89
C THR A 853 29.17 28.82 -5.43
N ALA A 854 28.12 28.75 -6.24
CA ALA A 854 27.35 29.89 -6.72
C ALA A 854 26.13 30.22 -5.84
N LEU A 855 25.97 29.57 -4.69
CA LEU A 855 24.86 29.80 -3.75
C LEU A 855 24.80 31.27 -3.28
N SER A 856 23.61 31.77 -2.96
CA SER A 856 23.49 33.12 -2.37
C SER A 856 24.02 33.16 -0.94
N ASP A 857 24.39 34.34 -0.45
CA ASP A 857 24.86 34.49 0.95
C ASP A 857 23.79 34.05 1.96
N HIS A 858 22.52 34.33 1.67
CA HIS A 858 21.40 33.91 2.49
C HIS A 858 21.33 32.37 2.59
N GLU A 859 21.43 31.67 1.45
CA GLU A 859 21.43 30.20 1.44
C GLU A 859 22.62 29.61 2.20
N ILE A 860 23.81 30.21 2.05
CA ILE A 860 25.02 29.76 2.76
C ILE A 860 24.85 29.92 4.27
N GLU A 861 24.29 31.03 4.74
CA GLU A 861 24.04 31.25 6.17
C GLU A 861 23.07 30.22 6.74
N THR A 862 21.92 30.01 6.09
CA THR A 862 20.90 29.04 6.52
C THR A 862 21.44 27.62 6.53
N GLU A 863 22.22 27.23 5.51
CA GLU A 863 22.77 25.89 5.40
C GLU A 863 23.87 25.61 6.41
N VAL A 864 24.78 26.56 6.67
CA VAL A 864 25.81 26.37 7.71
C VAL A 864 25.17 26.24 9.08
N ASP A 865 24.11 27.00 9.39
CA ASP A 865 23.38 26.87 10.64
C ASP A 865 22.68 25.51 10.75
N ARG A 866 22.15 24.99 9.65
CA ARG A 866 21.63 23.63 9.57
C ARG A 866 22.72 22.62 9.94
N TYR A 867 23.91 22.69 9.32
CA TYR A 867 25.00 21.75 9.60
C TYR A 867 25.42 21.80 11.07
N ILE A 868 25.62 23.01 11.61
CA ILE A 868 25.94 23.23 13.04
C ILE A 868 24.91 22.56 13.97
N SER A 869 23.62 22.61 13.62
CA SER A 869 22.54 22.11 14.46
C SER A 869 22.24 20.60 14.28
N TRP A 870 22.65 20.01 13.16
CA TRP A 870 22.26 18.66 12.72
C TRP A 870 23.48 17.84 12.26
N PRO A 871 24.37 17.48 13.18
CA PRO A 871 25.67 16.90 12.86
C PRO A 871 25.54 15.57 12.12
N GLY A 872 26.32 15.42 11.04
CA GLY A 872 26.47 14.17 10.29
C GLY A 872 25.44 13.98 9.17
N GLN A 873 24.27 14.61 9.25
CA GLN A 873 23.23 14.49 8.22
C GLN A 873 23.69 15.02 6.87
N ALA A 874 24.43 16.13 6.86
CA ALA A 874 24.94 16.75 5.63
C ALA A 874 25.93 15.86 4.86
N LEU A 875 26.51 14.85 5.53
CA LEU A 875 27.47 13.91 4.94
C LEU A 875 26.81 12.89 4.02
N SER A 876 25.52 12.59 4.24
CA SER A 876 24.80 11.51 3.58
C SER A 876 24.75 11.67 2.06
N TYR A 877 24.50 12.89 1.59
CA TYR A 877 24.34 13.26 0.19
C TYR A 877 25.52 12.79 -0.68
N TYR A 878 26.72 13.32 -0.42
CA TYR A 878 27.86 13.09 -1.30
C TYR A 878 28.47 11.70 -1.09
N MET A 879 28.48 11.19 0.15
CA MET A 879 28.92 9.81 0.42
C MET A 879 28.00 8.78 -0.26
N GLY A 880 26.70 9.05 -0.28
CA GLY A 880 25.72 8.25 -1.00
C GLY A 880 25.92 8.28 -2.51
N GLN A 881 26.09 9.47 -3.09
CA GLN A 881 26.37 9.61 -4.53
C GLN A 881 27.63 8.84 -4.92
N LEU A 882 28.71 8.96 -4.15
CA LEU A 882 29.95 8.21 -4.43
C LEU A 882 29.70 6.71 -4.45
N ALA A 883 28.84 6.17 -3.58
CA ALA A 883 28.48 4.75 -3.62
C ALA A 883 27.79 4.36 -4.95
N PHE A 884 26.86 5.16 -5.46
CA PHE A 884 26.22 4.90 -6.76
C PHE A 884 27.20 5.05 -7.93
N VAL A 885 28.04 6.10 -7.92
CA VAL A 885 29.05 6.34 -8.96
C VAL A 885 30.08 5.22 -9.01
N ASP A 886 30.62 4.82 -7.85
CA ASP A 886 31.60 3.74 -7.75
C ASP A 886 31.00 2.40 -8.17
N ALA A 887 29.77 2.11 -7.74
CA ALA A 887 29.07 0.89 -8.11
C ALA A 887 28.76 0.85 -9.62
N ARG A 888 28.33 1.96 -10.22
CA ARG A 888 28.14 2.07 -11.67
C ARG A 888 29.44 1.83 -12.42
N LYS A 889 30.51 2.52 -12.03
CA LYS A 889 31.84 2.38 -12.66
C LYS A 889 32.36 0.95 -12.58
N LYS A 890 32.13 0.28 -11.45
CA LYS A 890 32.46 -1.15 -11.25
C LYS A 890 31.70 -2.03 -12.23
N ALA A 891 30.39 -1.82 -12.38
CA ALA A 891 29.55 -2.56 -13.33
C ALA A 891 29.95 -2.31 -14.79
N GLU A 892 30.15 -1.04 -15.18
CA GLU A 892 30.62 -0.65 -16.53
C GLU A 892 31.94 -1.33 -16.88
N THR A 893 32.90 -1.32 -15.95
CA THR A 893 34.22 -1.94 -16.14
C THR A 893 34.12 -3.46 -16.27
N ALA A 894 33.33 -4.11 -15.42
CA ALA A 894 33.23 -5.57 -15.38
C ALA A 894 32.41 -6.15 -16.54
N LEU A 895 31.35 -5.48 -16.96
CA LEU A 895 30.43 -5.96 -17.99
C LEU A 895 30.81 -5.47 -19.40
N GLY A 896 31.53 -4.36 -19.52
CA GLY A 896 31.95 -3.79 -20.80
C GLY A 896 30.76 -3.61 -21.75
N PRO A 897 30.78 -4.16 -22.98
CA PRO A 897 29.66 -4.06 -23.93
C PRO A 897 28.32 -4.66 -23.45
N LYS A 898 28.33 -5.47 -22.38
CA LYS A 898 27.10 -6.02 -21.79
C LYS A 898 26.47 -5.12 -20.73
N PHE A 899 27.13 -4.02 -20.37
CA PHE A 899 26.57 -3.08 -19.41
C PHE A 899 25.31 -2.42 -19.99
N ASN A 900 24.20 -2.54 -19.26
CA ASN A 900 22.95 -1.86 -19.54
C ASN A 900 22.65 -0.90 -18.38
N ILE A 901 22.57 0.41 -18.67
CA ILE A 901 22.31 1.43 -17.65
C ILE A 901 20.92 1.30 -17.03
N ARG A 902 19.93 0.81 -17.80
CA ARG A 902 18.56 0.53 -17.33
C ARG A 902 18.57 -0.58 -16.29
N ALA A 903 19.21 -1.70 -16.63
CA ALA A 903 19.41 -2.83 -15.72
C ALA A 903 20.13 -2.43 -14.43
N PHE A 904 21.14 -1.55 -14.52
CA PHE A 904 21.86 -1.02 -13.36
C PHE A 904 20.93 -0.19 -12.47
N HIS A 905 20.21 0.77 -13.03
CA HIS A 905 19.29 1.61 -12.26
C HIS A 905 18.16 0.80 -11.62
N ASP A 906 17.54 -0.12 -12.36
CA ASP A 906 16.50 -1.00 -11.85
C ASP A 906 17.03 -1.89 -10.71
N ALA A 907 18.23 -2.46 -10.87
CA ALA A 907 18.87 -3.29 -9.85
C ALA A 907 19.14 -2.54 -8.54
N VAL A 908 19.56 -1.27 -8.60
CA VAL A 908 19.78 -0.49 -7.37
C VAL A 908 18.46 0.00 -6.79
N LEU A 909 17.52 0.45 -7.63
CA LEU A 909 16.22 1.00 -7.19
C LEU A 909 15.29 -0.06 -6.59
N GLU A 910 15.30 -1.31 -7.06
CA GLU A 910 14.45 -2.37 -6.50
C GLU A 910 14.74 -2.63 -5.01
N LEU A 911 15.96 -2.31 -4.55
CA LEU A 911 16.35 -2.47 -3.16
C LEU A 911 15.51 -1.59 -2.22
N GLY A 912 14.93 -0.50 -2.72
CA GLY A 912 14.46 0.58 -1.86
C GLY A 912 15.59 1.15 -0.99
N GLY A 913 15.24 1.88 0.07
CA GLY A 913 16.23 2.44 0.99
C GLY A 913 17.07 1.36 1.66
N VAL A 914 18.39 1.38 1.46
CA VAL A 914 19.34 0.44 2.06
C VAL A 914 20.64 1.11 2.54
N PRO A 915 21.36 0.54 3.52
CA PRO A 915 22.74 0.93 3.81
C PRO A 915 23.63 0.85 2.56
N LEU A 916 24.54 1.81 2.39
CA LEU A 916 25.39 1.93 1.20
C LEU A 916 26.16 0.65 0.82
N PRO A 917 26.68 -0.17 1.76
CA PRO A 917 27.33 -1.43 1.40
C PRO A 917 26.45 -2.42 0.63
N LEU A 918 25.13 -2.35 0.77
CA LEU A 918 24.21 -3.25 0.05
C LEU A 918 24.05 -2.88 -1.43
N ILE A 919 24.33 -1.62 -1.81
CA ILE A 919 24.38 -1.21 -3.22
C ILE A 919 25.50 -1.98 -3.93
N ASP A 920 26.71 -2.00 -3.34
CA ASP A 920 27.86 -2.71 -3.91
C ASP A 920 27.59 -4.22 -4.03
N GLN A 921 26.98 -4.82 -3.01
CA GLN A 921 26.59 -6.25 -3.04
C GLN A 921 25.57 -6.56 -4.13
N ARG A 922 24.58 -5.68 -4.34
CA ARG A 922 23.58 -5.87 -5.38
C ARG A 922 24.17 -5.74 -6.77
N VAL A 923 25.14 -4.84 -6.95
CA VAL A 923 25.87 -4.67 -8.20
C VAL A 923 26.83 -5.84 -8.46
N ASP A 924 27.47 -6.39 -7.42
CA ASP A 924 28.22 -7.65 -7.56
C ASP A 924 27.33 -8.79 -8.06
N GLN A 925 26.08 -8.84 -7.61
CA GLN A 925 25.11 -9.81 -8.09
C GLN A 925 24.73 -9.55 -9.56
N LEU A 926 24.45 -8.29 -9.94
CA LEU A 926 24.21 -7.90 -11.33
C LEU A 926 25.36 -8.31 -12.27
N ILE A 927 26.61 -8.13 -11.83
CA ILE A 927 27.80 -8.54 -12.60
C ILE A 927 27.84 -10.07 -12.75
N LYS A 928 27.57 -10.83 -11.69
CA LYS A 928 27.51 -12.30 -11.73
C LYS A 928 26.41 -12.81 -12.66
N ASP A 929 25.28 -12.12 -12.70
CA ASP A 929 24.13 -12.46 -13.55
C ASP A 929 24.32 -12.02 -15.01
N GLY A 930 25.49 -11.46 -15.34
CA GLY A 930 25.89 -11.10 -16.70
C GLY A 930 25.27 -9.80 -17.20
N GLY A 931 24.86 -8.91 -16.30
CA GLY A 931 24.27 -7.61 -16.62
C GLY A 931 22.76 -7.62 -16.85
N LYS A 932 22.08 -8.73 -16.55
CA LYS A 932 20.61 -8.82 -16.60
C LYS A 932 20.02 -8.17 -15.35
N GLY A 933 19.20 -7.15 -15.51
CA GLY A 933 18.53 -6.52 -14.39
C GLY A 933 17.32 -7.32 -13.91
N PRO A 934 16.63 -6.81 -12.88
CA PRO A 934 15.55 -7.52 -12.21
C PRO A 934 14.24 -7.58 -12.99
N TYR A 935 14.07 -6.70 -13.98
CA TYR A 935 12.86 -6.60 -14.82
C TYR A 935 13.20 -6.86 -16.30
N PRO A 936 13.66 -8.07 -16.67
CA PRO A 936 14.15 -8.35 -18.01
C PRO A 936 13.08 -8.24 -19.10
N ASP A 937 11.80 -8.35 -18.74
CA ASP A 937 10.67 -8.16 -19.66
C ASP A 937 10.35 -6.67 -19.92
N GLU A 938 10.91 -5.78 -19.09
CA GLU A 938 10.79 -4.32 -19.22
C GLU A 938 12.07 -3.69 -19.82
N GLU A 939 13.15 -4.48 -19.99
CA GLU A 939 14.45 -4.09 -20.55
C GLU A 939 14.52 -4.14 -22.09
#